data_AF-A0A015IYD7-F1
#
_entry.id   AF-A0A015IYD7-F1
#
_cell.length_a   1.000
_cell.length_b   1.000
_cell.length_c   1.000
_cell.angle_alpha   90.00
_cell.angle_beta   90.00
_cell.angle_gamma   90.00
#
_symmetry.space_group_name_H-M   'P 1'
#
loop_
_entity.id
_entity.type
_entity.pdbx_description
1 polymer ?
#
loop_
_entity_poly.entity_id
_entity_poly.type
_entity_poly.pdbx_seq_one_letter_code
_entity_poly.pdbx_strand_id
1 'polypeptide(L)'
;MTSTLDLGKIKNKGGRPPSSIWEDITRGNHVGSGKYHATCKYCNFSWSRGDVTKLEEHLANHCSEAPALTVRKYLTKVLEREDKINKKRKIVGNNQLTMTDYHDSTKIPDARITRINCALAKFFELNSSYEPPTREFLSDQLLERELAMVNSTVASVIENGTNLTLAFDGWTSPTHRSIWNFVIMTPSREEYLFKLQDLSDYSHTGNYVAEVIGEVIDKIGPNKISAVVSDNASNVRNARKIIEEKYPNIENVRCIAHAINLITCDILKESFGDRLLRKVNTLGSFFKNSHQAGARLTQLIKENSIHGGGMKLYCKTRWTTASESVDSIIRLEPVLEQIATNNSNLLNDKVKRVIQTRNFFSNLRILSFVLSPLRKAVLALESRSATLEDYFLSLIQLSAVLKKLPRSFNQNFRNHCFTVMNERFKEFDDDKYITCFFLDPRFRNRPLKDKAYSRIVRCATTIGKKLGSDLRKSRALCEQIKDYHDNKPPFDHDESCSLDDPLNWWNLIDTNPQPNSLPRIARHLLAICPNSASCERGFSTLGWLFNDQRLNLNINQLESMGKMIMHWKSNAKKELGFYGIEKNNTRISETEMNLRIAKALAETNDDDDECDVLLNESLPNQITIPPDNCIVLIEHIWIDKFVDLSHKLVIEEVGEIPDDILDDSEEEYEHINTDDGNDEEQESDGRGNYDYDVEKLLDEFINEDVEDYEDE
;
A
#
# COMPACT_ATOMS: atom_id res chain seq x y z
N MET A 1 -55.91 75.80 -18.22
CA MET A 1 -55.10 76.14 -17.03
C MET A 1 -54.97 74.91 -16.18
N THR A 2 -53.71 74.51 -16.01
CA THR A 2 -53.12 73.49 -15.15
C THR A 2 -53.65 73.45 -13.71
N SER A 3 -53.81 72.24 -13.17
CA SER A 3 -53.30 71.94 -11.83
C SER A 3 -52.95 70.45 -11.72
N THR A 4 -51.67 70.24 -11.44
CA THR A 4 -50.88 69.03 -11.30
C THR A 4 -51.26 68.22 -10.06
N LEU A 5 -51.58 66.93 -10.25
CA LEU A 5 -51.53 65.92 -9.20
C LEU A 5 -50.12 65.29 -9.19
N ASP A 6 -49.52 65.37 -8.01
CA ASP A 6 -48.16 65.03 -7.67
C ASP A 6 -47.90 63.51 -7.84
N LEU A 7 -47.04 63.14 -8.79
CA LEU A 7 -46.51 61.79 -8.93
C LEU A 7 -45.43 61.56 -7.87
N GLY A 8 -45.86 61.07 -6.71
CA GLY A 8 -44.97 60.51 -5.71
C GLY A 8 -44.18 59.33 -6.30
N LYS A 9 -42.90 59.58 -6.60
CA LYS A 9 -41.91 58.58 -7.01
C LYS A 9 -41.90 57.38 -6.05
N ILE A 10 -42.35 56.21 -6.52
CA ILE A 10 -41.98 54.93 -5.89
C ILE A 10 -40.48 54.74 -6.13
N LYS A 11 -39.68 54.99 -5.09
CA LYS A 11 -38.27 54.62 -5.06
C LYS A 11 -38.18 53.09 -5.17
N ASN A 12 -37.82 52.58 -6.34
CA ASN A 12 -37.26 51.24 -6.46
C ASN A 12 -36.01 51.19 -5.56
N LYS A 13 -36.12 50.53 -4.40
CA LYS A 13 -34.97 50.16 -3.59
C LYS A 13 -34.18 49.14 -4.41
N GLY A 14 -33.18 49.61 -5.15
CA GLY A 14 -32.21 48.76 -5.83
C GLY A 14 -31.50 47.88 -4.81
N GLY A 15 -32.00 46.66 -4.62
CA GLY A 15 -31.31 45.62 -3.88
C GLY A 15 -30.13 45.09 -4.71
N ARG A 16 -29.07 44.66 -4.03
CA ARG A 16 -27.96 43.93 -4.65
C ARG A 16 -28.52 42.70 -5.39
N PRO A 17 -28.06 42.38 -6.61
CA PRO A 17 -28.49 41.18 -7.32
C PRO A 17 -28.34 39.95 -6.41
N PRO A 18 -29.30 39.00 -6.43
CA PRO A 18 -29.16 37.76 -5.68
C PRO A 18 -27.86 37.05 -6.10
N SER A 19 -27.13 36.52 -5.12
CA SER A 19 -25.89 35.78 -5.40
C SER A 19 -26.17 34.63 -6.37
N SER A 20 -25.26 34.40 -7.33
CA SER A 20 -25.30 33.26 -8.27
C SER A 20 -25.44 31.89 -7.59
N ILE A 21 -25.17 31.77 -6.27
CA ILE A 21 -25.41 30.55 -5.50
C ILE A 21 -26.85 30.02 -5.59
N TRP A 22 -27.84 30.90 -5.78
CA TRP A 22 -29.25 30.52 -5.87
C TRP A 22 -29.63 29.86 -7.21
N GLU A 23 -28.72 29.85 -8.19
CA GLU A 23 -28.85 29.02 -9.40
C GLU A 23 -28.72 27.53 -9.05
N ASP A 24 -27.93 27.21 -8.03
CA ASP A 24 -27.56 25.85 -7.63
C ASP A 24 -28.21 25.43 -6.29
N ILE A 25 -28.86 26.38 -5.60
CA ILE A 25 -29.54 26.18 -4.31
C ILE A 25 -31.02 26.60 -4.44
N THR A 26 -31.92 25.76 -3.97
CA THR A 26 -33.35 26.09 -3.84
C THR A 26 -33.55 26.99 -2.63
N ARG A 27 -34.12 28.18 -2.87
CA ARG A 27 -34.43 29.16 -1.83
C ARG A 27 -35.82 28.88 -1.23
N GLY A 28 -35.85 28.57 0.05
CA GLY A 28 -37.07 28.38 0.82
C GLY A 28 -37.51 29.63 1.59
N ASN A 29 -38.27 29.41 2.67
CA ASN A 29 -38.92 30.47 3.45
C ASN A 29 -37.91 31.43 4.11
N HIS A 30 -38.27 32.71 4.18
CA HIS A 30 -37.48 33.74 4.85
C HIS A 30 -37.42 33.51 6.37
N VAL A 31 -36.20 33.58 6.93
CA VAL A 31 -35.91 33.28 8.36
C VAL A 31 -35.29 34.47 9.11
N GLY A 32 -35.34 35.67 8.53
CA GLY A 32 -34.88 36.90 9.17
C GLY A 32 -33.45 37.31 8.81
N SER A 33 -33.17 38.62 8.93
CA SER A 33 -31.89 39.26 8.56
C SER A 33 -31.46 39.02 7.10
N GLY A 34 -32.41 38.88 6.18
CA GLY A 34 -32.11 38.61 4.76
C GLY A 34 -31.60 37.19 4.48
N LYS A 35 -31.73 36.26 5.44
CA LYS A 35 -31.42 34.83 5.26
C LYS A 35 -32.69 34.03 4.96
N TYR A 36 -32.52 32.90 4.27
CA TYR A 36 -33.60 32.03 3.80
C TYR A 36 -33.29 30.59 4.19
N HIS A 37 -34.31 29.75 4.32
CA HIS A 37 -34.08 28.31 4.22
C HIS A 37 -33.43 28.04 2.85
N ALA A 38 -32.52 27.08 2.82
CA ALA A 38 -31.81 26.71 1.61
C ALA A 38 -31.79 25.19 1.50
N THR A 39 -31.90 24.67 0.28
CA THR A 39 -31.76 23.24 -0.02
C THR A 39 -30.88 23.08 -1.25
N CYS A 40 -29.87 22.22 -1.17
CA CYS A 40 -29.01 21.90 -2.30
C CYS A 40 -29.84 21.18 -3.38
N LYS A 41 -29.73 21.61 -4.63
CA LYS A 41 -30.49 21.00 -5.75
C LYS A 41 -30.01 19.59 -6.11
N TYR A 42 -28.80 19.24 -5.70
CA TYR A 42 -28.13 18.00 -6.11
C TYR A 42 -28.24 16.89 -5.06
N CYS A 43 -27.90 17.20 -3.80
CA CYS A 43 -27.90 16.21 -2.71
C CYS A 43 -29.09 16.36 -1.73
N ASN A 44 -29.99 17.32 -1.95
CA ASN A 44 -31.13 17.65 -1.09
C ASN A 44 -30.79 18.02 0.37
N PHE A 45 -29.51 18.23 0.70
CA PHE A 45 -29.11 18.74 2.01
C PHE A 45 -29.73 20.11 2.26
N SER A 46 -30.25 20.34 3.47
CA SER A 46 -31.00 21.55 3.78
C SER A 46 -30.43 22.31 4.97
N TRP A 47 -30.53 23.64 4.91
CA TRP A 47 -30.15 24.56 5.96
C TRP A 47 -31.39 25.31 6.43
N SER A 48 -31.62 25.30 7.74
CA SER A 48 -32.63 26.15 8.38
C SER A 48 -32.34 27.64 8.18
N ARG A 49 -31.06 28.00 8.00
CA ARG A 49 -30.61 29.36 7.73
C ARG A 49 -29.44 29.36 6.74
N GLY A 50 -29.75 29.58 5.46
CA GLY A 50 -28.81 29.62 4.35
C GLY A 50 -27.84 30.80 4.44
N ASP A 51 -26.58 30.48 4.70
CA ASP A 51 -25.46 31.42 4.63
C ASP A 51 -24.74 31.21 3.29
N VAL A 52 -24.64 32.25 2.46
CA VAL A 52 -24.04 32.14 1.11
C VAL A 52 -22.65 31.51 1.17
N THR A 53 -21.87 31.85 2.19
CA THR A 53 -20.50 31.33 2.37
C THR A 53 -20.52 29.80 2.55
N LYS A 54 -21.39 29.30 3.43
CA LYS A 54 -21.54 27.86 3.74
C LYS A 54 -22.17 27.08 2.59
N LEU A 55 -23.06 27.72 1.83
CA LEU A 55 -23.66 27.12 0.64
C LEU A 55 -22.61 26.93 -0.48
N GLU A 56 -21.76 27.93 -0.69
CA GLU A 56 -20.64 27.84 -1.64
C GLU A 56 -19.62 26.77 -1.20
N GLU A 57 -19.25 26.72 0.09
CA GLU A 57 -18.35 25.69 0.64
C GLU A 57 -18.92 24.29 0.48
N HIS A 58 -20.22 24.09 0.73
CA HIS A 58 -20.87 22.81 0.50
C HIS A 58 -20.76 22.33 -0.95
N LEU A 59 -21.06 23.21 -1.91
CA LEU A 59 -20.96 22.86 -3.34
C LEU A 59 -19.51 22.66 -3.81
N ALA A 60 -18.55 23.33 -3.17
CA ALA A 60 -17.13 23.20 -3.47
C ALA A 60 -16.52 21.91 -2.91
N ASN A 61 -16.88 21.54 -1.67
CA ASN A 61 -16.13 20.53 -0.90
C ASN A 61 -16.93 19.28 -0.53
N HIS A 62 -18.25 19.37 -0.39
CA HIS A 62 -19.05 18.34 0.32
C HIS A 62 -20.16 17.71 -0.53
N CYS A 63 -20.56 18.33 -1.64
CA CYS A 63 -21.68 17.85 -2.45
C CYS A 63 -21.24 16.77 -3.45
N SER A 64 -21.38 15.49 -3.09
CA SER A 64 -20.99 14.34 -3.93
C SER A 64 -21.78 14.20 -5.24
N GLU A 65 -22.97 14.80 -5.31
CA GLU A 65 -23.92 14.69 -6.43
C GLU A 65 -23.91 15.93 -7.34
N ALA A 66 -23.11 16.95 -7.01
CA ALA A 66 -23.01 18.13 -7.84
C ALA A 66 -22.23 17.84 -9.13
N PRO A 67 -22.64 18.37 -10.30
CA PRO A 67 -21.87 18.26 -11.53
C PRO A 67 -20.46 18.83 -11.38
N ALA A 68 -19.46 18.22 -12.03
CA ALA A 68 -18.06 18.63 -11.94
C ALA A 68 -17.84 20.12 -12.29
N LEU A 69 -18.57 20.66 -13.26
CA LEU A 69 -18.52 22.08 -13.62
C LEU A 69 -19.01 22.99 -12.49
N THR A 70 -20.05 22.58 -11.77
CA THR A 70 -20.60 23.30 -10.62
C THR A 70 -19.61 23.28 -9.47
N VAL A 71 -19.04 22.12 -9.14
CA VAL A 71 -18.01 21.99 -8.10
C VAL A 71 -16.82 22.90 -8.43
N ARG A 72 -16.30 22.86 -9.66
CA ARG A 72 -15.19 23.71 -10.12
C ARG A 72 -15.51 25.21 -9.99
N LYS A 73 -16.71 25.64 -10.39
CA LYS A 73 -17.18 27.04 -10.24
C LYS A 73 -17.10 27.51 -8.79
N TYR A 74 -17.50 26.68 -7.82
CA TYR A 74 -17.50 27.07 -6.41
C TYR A 74 -16.13 26.89 -5.73
N LEU A 75 -15.32 25.92 -6.14
CA LEU A 75 -13.92 25.81 -5.72
C LEU A 75 -13.15 27.09 -6.03
N THR A 76 -13.24 27.61 -7.26
CA THR A 76 -12.59 28.88 -7.64
C THR A 76 -13.04 30.03 -6.74
N LYS A 77 -14.34 30.15 -6.46
CA LYS A 77 -14.88 31.20 -5.59
C LYS A 77 -14.39 31.12 -4.14
N VAL A 78 -14.25 29.90 -3.60
CA VAL A 78 -13.75 29.69 -2.23
C VAL A 78 -12.27 30.10 -2.16
N LEU A 79 -11.48 29.75 -3.16
CA LEU A 79 -10.05 30.09 -3.24
C LEU A 79 -9.80 31.59 -3.43
N GLU A 80 -10.60 32.28 -4.28
CA GLU A 80 -10.50 33.74 -4.53
C GLU A 80 -10.76 34.62 -3.30
N ARG A 81 -11.21 34.06 -2.16
CA ARG A 81 -11.47 34.82 -0.92
C ARG A 81 -10.17 35.39 -0.32
N GLU A 82 -9.01 34.82 -0.65
CA GLU A 82 -7.70 35.26 -0.16
C GLU A 82 -7.31 36.67 -0.62
N ASP A 83 -7.53 36.99 -1.90
CA ASP A 83 -7.14 38.27 -2.50
C ASP A 83 -7.85 39.48 -1.90
N LYS A 84 -9.01 39.26 -1.27
CA LYS A 84 -9.80 40.32 -0.63
C LYS A 84 -9.39 40.57 0.82
N ILE A 85 -8.81 39.59 1.50
CA ILE A 85 -8.34 39.72 2.89
C ILE A 85 -7.02 40.49 2.93
N ASN A 86 -6.11 40.23 1.97
CA ASN A 86 -4.84 40.96 1.85
C ASN A 86 -5.03 42.46 1.57
N LYS A 87 -6.13 42.88 0.92
CA LYS A 87 -6.44 44.31 0.71
C LYS A 87 -6.99 45.04 1.93
N LYS A 88 -7.44 44.34 2.98
CA LYS A 88 -8.01 44.96 4.20
C LYS A 88 -7.05 45.00 5.39
N ARG A 89 -5.95 44.25 5.38
CA ARG A 89 -4.88 44.39 6.38
C ARG A 89 -4.01 45.60 6.02
N LYS A 90 -4.46 46.78 6.44
CA LYS A 90 -3.63 47.98 6.50
C LYS A 90 -2.45 47.66 7.42
N ILE A 91 -1.25 47.75 6.85
CA ILE A 91 0.06 47.57 7.49
C ILE A 91 0.08 48.28 8.84
N VAL A 92 0.18 47.51 9.92
CA VAL A 92 0.72 47.99 11.21
C VAL A 92 2.09 47.35 11.30
N GLY A 93 3.11 48.22 11.34
CA GLY A 93 4.50 47.84 11.14
C GLY A 93 5.02 46.85 12.19
N ASN A 94 5.39 45.66 11.72
CA ASN A 94 6.66 45.03 12.04
C ASN A 94 6.94 43.94 11.00
N ASN A 95 8.15 43.97 10.44
CA ASN A 95 8.54 43.30 9.21
C ASN A 95 8.76 41.78 9.39
N GLN A 96 7.69 40.99 9.46
CA GLN A 96 7.80 39.55 9.24
C GLN A 96 6.52 39.01 8.59
N LEU A 97 6.63 38.55 7.34
CA LEU A 97 5.49 38.15 6.51
C LEU A 97 5.41 36.64 6.25
N THR A 98 6.46 35.86 6.54
CA THR A 98 6.49 34.42 6.29
C THR A 98 7.20 33.64 7.40
N MET A 99 6.79 32.39 7.55
CA MET A 99 7.18 31.44 8.61
C MET A 99 8.59 30.83 8.42
N THR A 100 9.34 31.25 7.39
CA THR A 100 10.42 30.48 6.77
C THR A 100 11.84 30.81 7.27
N ASP A 101 12.04 31.90 8.01
CA ASP A 101 13.39 32.50 8.10
C ASP A 101 14.21 32.10 9.34
N TYR A 102 14.01 30.91 9.92
CA TYR A 102 14.90 30.45 10.99
C TYR A 102 15.22 28.95 10.93
N HIS A 103 16.51 28.63 10.83
CA HIS A 103 17.04 27.27 10.95
C HIS A 103 18.16 27.23 11.99
N ASP A 104 17.92 26.47 13.06
CA ASP A 104 19.00 25.88 13.84
C ASP A 104 18.89 24.35 13.84
N SER A 105 20.05 23.72 13.74
CA SER A 105 20.27 22.34 13.30
C SER A 105 20.26 21.30 14.43
N THR A 106 20.04 20.05 14.01
CA THR A 106 20.35 18.75 14.63
C THR A 106 19.47 18.18 15.74
N LYS A 107 19.38 16.84 15.71
CA LYS A 107 18.54 15.89 16.46
C LYS A 107 18.02 16.39 17.81
N ILE A 108 16.74 16.14 18.04
CA ILE A 108 15.95 16.66 19.15
C ILE A 108 15.76 15.52 20.17
N PRO A 109 16.38 15.57 21.36
CA PRO A 109 16.11 14.64 22.45
C PRO A 109 14.64 14.73 22.91
N ASP A 110 14.08 13.69 23.55
CA ASP A 110 12.68 13.68 24.02
C ASP A 110 12.34 14.86 24.96
N ALA A 111 13.32 15.28 25.78
CA ALA A 111 13.21 16.49 26.60
C ALA A 111 13.09 17.78 25.77
N ARG A 112 13.62 17.78 24.55
CA ARG A 112 13.56 18.89 23.58
C ARG A 112 12.29 18.82 22.73
N ILE A 113 11.71 17.64 22.45
CA ILE A 113 10.35 17.48 21.89
C ILE A 113 9.30 18.02 22.88
N THR A 114 9.43 17.65 24.16
CA THR A 114 8.60 18.20 25.23
C THR A 114 8.78 19.72 25.34
N ARG A 115 10.01 20.23 25.17
CA ARG A 115 10.24 21.68 25.04
C ARG A 115 9.71 22.30 23.75
N ILE A 116 9.54 21.56 22.65
CA ILE A 116 8.96 22.05 21.38
C ILE A 116 7.44 22.11 21.47
N ASN A 117 6.79 21.12 22.08
CA ASN A 117 5.37 21.21 22.43
C ASN A 117 5.13 22.37 23.39
N CYS A 118 5.99 22.52 24.39
CA CYS A 118 6.02 23.72 25.24
C CYS A 118 6.51 24.98 24.51
N ALA A 119 7.21 24.89 23.36
CA ALA A 119 7.67 26.03 22.57
C ALA A 119 6.60 26.48 21.56
N LEU A 120 5.76 25.58 21.05
CA LEU A 120 4.54 25.89 20.30
C LEU A 120 3.53 26.55 21.24
N ALA A 121 3.33 25.97 22.43
CA ALA A 121 2.57 26.62 23.51
C ALA A 121 3.20 27.96 23.91
N LYS A 122 4.53 28.03 24.10
CA LYS A 122 5.24 29.29 24.36
C LYS A 122 5.31 30.23 23.17
N PHE A 123 5.17 29.79 21.92
CA PHE A 123 5.18 30.68 20.75
C PHE A 123 3.86 31.45 20.67
N PHE A 124 2.76 30.81 21.06
CA PHE A 124 1.48 31.48 21.34
C PHE A 124 1.55 32.37 22.59
N GLU A 125 2.38 32.06 23.59
CA GLU A 125 2.60 32.95 24.76
C GLU A 125 3.63 34.09 24.53
N LEU A 126 4.63 33.91 23.65
CA LEU A 126 5.76 34.82 23.43
C LEU A 126 5.45 35.96 22.45
N ASN A 127 4.37 35.84 21.68
CA ASN A 127 3.78 36.96 20.97
C ASN A 127 2.42 37.28 21.58
N SER A 128 2.42 38.01 22.70
CA SER A 128 1.20 38.45 23.40
C SER A 128 0.25 39.29 22.55
N SER A 129 0.68 39.73 21.35
CA SER A 129 -0.11 40.45 20.36
C SER A 129 -0.64 39.57 19.22
N TYR A 130 -0.26 38.29 19.17
CA TYR A 130 -0.83 37.32 18.24
C TYR A 130 -2.09 36.73 18.85
N GLU A 131 -3.25 37.16 18.35
CA GLU A 131 -4.52 36.51 18.66
C GLU A 131 -4.65 35.24 17.82
N PRO A 132 -4.65 34.04 18.42
CA PRO A 132 -4.88 32.83 17.67
C PRO A 132 -6.25 32.89 17.00
N PRO A 133 -6.39 32.33 15.79
CA PRO A 133 -7.67 32.29 15.13
C PRO A 133 -8.70 31.57 16.02
N THR A 134 -9.93 32.10 16.04
CA THR A 134 -11.00 31.46 16.80
C THR A 134 -11.27 30.06 16.28
N ARG A 135 -11.86 29.20 17.11
CA ARG A 135 -12.28 27.85 16.69
C ARG A 135 -13.13 27.91 15.44
N GLU A 136 -14.08 28.83 15.37
CA GLU A 136 -14.99 29.02 14.23
C GLU A 136 -14.22 29.43 12.97
N PHE A 137 -13.23 30.33 13.10
CA PHE A 137 -12.41 30.74 11.96
C PHE A 137 -11.53 29.59 11.45
N LEU A 138 -10.97 28.78 12.35
CA LEU A 138 -10.22 27.57 12.01
C LEU A 138 -11.10 26.52 11.32
N SER A 139 -12.22 26.13 11.95
CA SER A 139 -13.07 25.03 11.48
C SER A 139 -13.92 25.37 10.26
N ASP A 140 -14.39 26.61 10.14
CA ASP A 140 -15.34 26.96 9.09
C ASP A 140 -14.62 27.60 7.90
N GLN A 141 -13.66 28.51 8.13
CA GLN A 141 -13.08 29.29 7.04
C GLN A 141 -11.74 28.74 6.56
N LEU A 142 -10.78 28.52 7.47
CA LEU A 142 -9.44 28.06 7.07
C LEU A 142 -9.47 26.60 6.62
N LEU A 143 -10.16 25.73 7.36
CA LEU A 143 -10.29 24.30 7.03
C LEU A 143 -10.97 24.07 5.68
N GLU A 144 -12.13 24.69 5.45
CA GLU A 144 -12.88 24.55 4.19
C GLU A 144 -12.09 25.07 2.99
N ARG A 145 -11.28 26.10 3.22
CA ARG A 145 -10.46 26.69 2.17
C ARG A 145 -9.24 25.83 1.85
N GLU A 146 -8.55 25.29 2.84
CA GLU A 146 -7.48 24.32 2.60
C GLU A 146 -8.02 23.04 1.94
N LEU A 147 -9.18 22.58 2.38
CA LEU A 147 -9.87 21.47 1.74
C LEU A 147 -10.20 21.77 0.27
N ALA A 148 -10.66 22.98 -0.05
CA ALA A 148 -10.92 23.39 -1.43
C ALA A 148 -9.63 23.40 -2.28
N MET A 149 -8.51 23.84 -1.70
CA MET A 149 -7.20 23.78 -2.36
C MET A 149 -6.82 22.32 -2.66
N VAL A 150 -6.87 21.45 -1.65
CA VAL A 150 -6.58 20.03 -1.80
C VAL A 150 -7.49 19.36 -2.84
N ASN A 151 -8.81 19.58 -2.75
CA ASN A 151 -9.78 19.03 -3.70
C ASN A 151 -9.51 19.53 -5.14
N SER A 152 -9.14 20.80 -5.31
CA SER A 152 -8.77 21.35 -6.61
C SER A 152 -7.49 20.69 -7.16
N THR A 153 -6.49 20.47 -6.31
CA THR A 153 -5.24 19.80 -6.70
C THR A 153 -5.50 18.35 -7.09
N VAL A 154 -6.27 17.60 -6.29
CA VAL A 154 -6.65 16.22 -6.59
C VAL A 154 -7.45 16.15 -7.90
N ALA A 155 -8.40 17.07 -8.11
CA ALA A 155 -9.14 17.14 -9.35
C ALA A 155 -8.24 17.40 -10.56
N SER A 156 -7.24 18.28 -10.44
CA SER A 156 -6.23 18.54 -11.49
C SER A 156 -5.35 17.32 -11.77
N VAL A 157 -4.92 16.60 -10.73
CA VAL A 157 -4.16 15.35 -10.85
C VAL A 157 -4.99 14.30 -11.60
N ILE A 158 -6.27 14.15 -11.27
CA ILE A 158 -7.16 13.23 -11.99
C ILE A 158 -7.40 13.71 -13.42
N GLU A 159 -7.62 15.01 -13.64
CA GLU A 159 -7.91 15.60 -14.94
C GLU A 159 -6.78 15.35 -15.94
N ASN A 160 -5.53 15.56 -15.50
CA ASN A 160 -4.33 15.44 -16.32
C ASN A 160 -3.66 14.05 -16.24
N GLY A 161 -4.02 13.25 -15.23
CA GLY A 161 -3.43 11.95 -14.97
C GLY A 161 -3.92 10.85 -15.92
N THR A 162 -3.03 9.90 -16.19
CA THR A 162 -3.31 8.64 -16.90
C THR A 162 -2.60 7.50 -16.20
N ASN A 163 -3.05 6.26 -16.42
CA ASN A 163 -2.55 5.06 -15.74
C ASN A 163 -2.58 5.18 -14.20
N LEU A 164 -3.67 5.74 -13.68
CA LEU A 164 -3.92 5.84 -12.25
C LEU A 164 -4.27 4.47 -11.68
N THR A 165 -3.86 4.19 -10.44
CA THR A 165 -4.33 3.02 -9.71
C THR A 165 -5.35 3.43 -8.66
N LEU A 166 -6.50 2.73 -8.62
CA LEU A 166 -7.50 2.92 -7.58
C LEU A 166 -7.34 1.82 -6.52
N ALA A 167 -6.78 2.18 -5.36
CA ALA A 167 -6.81 1.33 -4.19
C ALA A 167 -8.07 1.57 -3.36
N PHE A 168 -8.60 0.50 -2.76
CA PHE A 168 -9.71 0.62 -1.83
C PHE A 168 -9.66 -0.49 -0.79
N ASP A 169 -10.20 -0.19 0.38
CA ASP A 169 -10.27 -1.15 1.48
C ASP A 169 -11.39 -0.76 2.45
N GLY A 170 -11.78 -1.69 3.31
CA GLY A 170 -12.82 -1.53 4.32
C GLY A 170 -12.25 -1.66 5.73
N TRP A 171 -12.59 -0.72 6.60
CA TRP A 171 -12.22 -0.74 8.00
C TRP A 171 -13.46 -0.71 8.89
N THR A 172 -13.44 -1.53 9.95
CA THR A 172 -14.45 -1.44 11.01
C THR A 172 -13.96 -0.43 12.03
N SER A 173 -14.68 0.69 12.15
CA SER A 173 -14.35 1.72 13.13
C SER A 173 -14.55 1.21 14.57
N PRO A 174 -13.94 1.87 15.57
CA PRO A 174 -14.17 1.62 16.99
C PRO A 174 -15.64 1.80 17.40
N THR A 175 -16.41 2.55 16.61
CA THR A 175 -17.85 2.74 16.76
C THR A 175 -18.68 1.73 15.96
N HIS A 176 -18.05 0.64 15.51
CA HIS A 176 -18.65 -0.45 14.71
C HIS A 176 -19.26 -0.01 13.38
N ARG A 177 -18.73 1.05 12.77
CA ARG A 177 -19.11 1.46 11.41
C ARG A 177 -18.19 0.83 10.37
N SER A 178 -18.74 0.41 9.24
CA SER A 178 -17.93 -0.02 8.10
C SER A 178 -17.58 1.18 7.23
N ILE A 179 -16.36 1.67 7.38
CA ILE A 179 -15.84 2.82 6.63
C ILE A 179 -14.91 2.31 5.53
N TRP A 180 -15.24 2.62 4.29
CA TRP A 180 -14.42 2.31 3.13
C TRP A 180 -13.68 3.55 2.67
N ASN A 181 -12.41 3.39 2.29
CA ASN A 181 -11.65 4.44 1.65
C ASN A 181 -11.34 4.09 0.20
N PHE A 182 -11.29 5.12 -0.63
CA PHE A 182 -10.93 5.03 -2.03
C PHE A 182 -9.74 5.96 -2.26
N VAL A 183 -8.59 5.40 -2.58
CA VAL A 183 -7.31 6.11 -2.71
C VAL A 183 -6.84 6.03 -4.15
N ILE A 184 -6.56 7.18 -4.75
CA ILE A 184 -5.97 7.28 -6.08
C ILE A 184 -4.46 7.36 -5.93
N MET A 185 -3.75 6.52 -6.67
CA MET A 185 -2.30 6.50 -6.76
C MET A 185 -1.85 6.85 -8.17
N THR A 186 -0.89 7.75 -8.30
CA THR A 186 -0.36 8.18 -9.59
C THR A 186 0.84 7.32 -10.02
N PRO A 187 1.23 7.32 -11.31
CA PRO A 187 2.47 6.71 -11.76
C PRO A 187 3.71 7.26 -11.02
N SER A 188 3.67 8.53 -10.60
CA SER A 188 4.70 9.17 -9.78
C SER A 188 4.64 8.81 -8.29
N ARG A 189 3.85 7.80 -7.92
CA ARG A 189 3.73 7.23 -6.56
C ARG A 189 3.15 8.19 -5.51
N GLU A 190 2.41 9.21 -5.96
CA GLU A 190 1.65 10.09 -5.07
C GLU A 190 0.31 9.45 -4.72
N GLU A 191 -0.18 9.69 -3.50
CA GLU A 191 -1.43 9.08 -2.99
C GLU A 191 -2.43 10.18 -2.60
N TYR A 192 -3.68 10.00 -2.99
CA TYR A 192 -4.74 10.96 -2.72
C TYR A 192 -6.01 10.23 -2.28
N LEU A 193 -6.53 10.59 -1.11
CA LEU A 193 -7.82 10.09 -0.66
C LEU A 193 -8.90 10.73 -1.53
N PHE A 194 -9.58 9.93 -2.35
CA PHE A 194 -10.63 10.40 -3.23
C PHE A 194 -11.95 10.54 -2.47
N LYS A 195 -12.31 9.52 -1.67
CA LYS A 195 -13.59 9.44 -0.96
C LYS A 195 -13.48 8.54 0.28
N LEU A 196 -14.21 8.89 1.34
CA LEU A 196 -14.61 7.94 2.39
C LEU A 196 -16.09 7.65 2.26
N GLN A 197 -16.49 6.40 2.51
CA GLN A 197 -17.88 6.01 2.46
C GLN A 197 -18.24 5.11 3.62
N ASP A 198 -19.32 5.47 4.33
CA ASP A 198 -19.92 4.62 5.36
C ASP A 198 -20.86 3.63 4.67
N LEU A 199 -20.51 2.34 4.70
CA LEU A 199 -21.27 1.24 4.11
C LEU A 199 -21.95 0.37 5.18
N SER A 200 -22.13 0.89 6.40
CA SER A 200 -22.67 0.12 7.54
C SER A 200 -24.08 -0.42 7.29
N ASP A 201 -24.89 0.29 6.49
CA ASP A 201 -26.30 -0.05 6.24
C ASP A 201 -26.50 -1.19 5.23
N TYR A 202 -25.42 -1.70 4.63
CA TYR A 202 -25.48 -2.64 3.52
C TYR A 202 -24.67 -3.91 3.80
N SER A 203 -25.18 -5.04 3.32
CA SER A 203 -24.37 -6.25 3.26
C SER A 203 -23.29 -6.09 2.19
N HIS A 204 -22.02 -6.24 2.56
CA HIS A 204 -20.87 -6.12 1.64
C HIS A 204 -20.72 -7.35 0.73
N THR A 205 -21.77 -7.67 -0.02
CA THR A 205 -21.71 -8.69 -1.08
C THR A 205 -20.78 -8.23 -2.20
N GLY A 206 -20.19 -9.16 -2.95
CA GLY A 206 -19.30 -8.80 -4.07
C GLY A 206 -19.98 -7.90 -5.10
N ASN A 207 -21.28 -8.10 -5.37
CA ASN A 207 -22.05 -7.27 -6.30
C ASN A 207 -22.20 -5.83 -5.80
N TYR A 208 -22.57 -5.66 -4.51
CA TYR A 208 -22.75 -4.33 -3.93
C TYR A 208 -21.42 -3.57 -3.88
N VAL A 209 -20.34 -4.24 -3.46
CA VAL A 209 -19.01 -3.63 -3.45
C VAL A 209 -18.57 -3.25 -4.87
N ALA A 210 -18.86 -4.08 -5.88
CA ALA A 210 -18.58 -3.76 -7.29
C ALA A 210 -19.38 -2.55 -7.80
N GLU A 211 -20.64 -2.39 -7.39
CA GLU A 211 -21.46 -1.21 -7.72
C GLU A 211 -20.80 0.06 -7.18
N VAL A 212 -20.42 0.06 -5.89
CA VAL A 212 -19.76 1.21 -5.25
C VAL A 212 -18.42 1.53 -5.91
N ILE A 213 -17.59 0.52 -6.22
CA ILE A 213 -16.32 0.74 -6.94
C ILE A 213 -16.59 1.28 -8.34
N GLY A 214 -17.60 0.75 -9.04
CA GLY A 214 -18.00 1.18 -10.38
C GLY A 214 -18.40 2.66 -10.42
N GLU A 215 -19.16 3.14 -9.43
CA GLU A 215 -19.50 4.56 -9.30
C GLU A 215 -18.25 5.44 -9.14
N VAL A 216 -17.26 4.98 -8.36
CA VAL A 216 -15.99 5.69 -8.18
C VAL A 216 -15.19 5.73 -9.48
N ILE A 217 -15.10 4.60 -10.19
CA ILE A 217 -14.45 4.50 -11.50
C ILE A 217 -15.11 5.43 -12.52
N ASP A 218 -16.45 5.45 -12.57
CA ASP A 218 -17.20 6.30 -13.51
C ASP A 218 -16.99 7.79 -13.21
N LYS A 219 -16.86 8.18 -11.93
CA LYS A 219 -16.54 9.56 -11.53
C LYS A 219 -15.11 9.97 -11.89
N ILE A 220 -14.14 9.06 -11.81
CA ILE A 220 -12.73 9.32 -12.17
C ILE A 220 -12.55 9.32 -13.70
N GLY A 221 -13.22 8.40 -14.38
CA GLY A 221 -13.09 8.10 -15.79
C GLY A 221 -12.34 6.78 -16.02
N PRO A 222 -12.99 5.73 -16.57
CA PRO A 222 -12.38 4.39 -16.67
C PRO A 222 -11.13 4.34 -17.54
N ASN A 223 -11.03 5.19 -18.57
CA ASN A 223 -9.85 5.28 -19.44
C ASN A 223 -8.60 5.86 -18.76
N LYS A 224 -8.75 6.42 -17.55
CA LYS A 224 -7.63 6.99 -16.78
C LYS A 224 -7.03 6.00 -15.80
N ILE A 225 -7.74 4.93 -15.50
CA ILE A 225 -7.35 3.94 -14.50
C ILE A 225 -6.67 2.78 -15.24
N SER A 226 -5.47 2.40 -14.78
CA SER A 226 -4.78 1.19 -15.25
C SER A 226 -5.12 -0.02 -14.41
N ALA A 227 -5.34 0.15 -13.11
CA ALA A 227 -5.62 -0.97 -12.22
C ALA A 227 -6.50 -0.60 -11.02
N VAL A 228 -7.18 -1.60 -10.49
CA VAL A 228 -7.79 -1.58 -9.16
C VAL A 228 -7.02 -2.49 -8.22
N VAL A 229 -6.80 -2.05 -6.98
CA VAL A 229 -6.01 -2.77 -5.98
C VAL A 229 -6.74 -2.88 -4.66
N SER A 230 -6.85 -4.09 -4.13
CA SER A 230 -7.41 -4.33 -2.79
C SER A 230 -6.94 -5.68 -2.24
N ASP A 231 -7.36 -6.03 -1.03
CA ASP A 231 -7.09 -7.31 -0.40
C ASP A 231 -7.78 -8.48 -1.15
N ASN A 232 -7.72 -9.68 -0.58
CA ASN A 232 -8.33 -10.88 -1.16
C ASN A 232 -9.49 -11.44 -0.35
N ALA A 233 -10.17 -10.60 0.44
CA ALA A 233 -11.43 -10.98 1.06
C ALA A 233 -12.39 -11.48 -0.04
N SER A 234 -13.19 -12.50 0.26
CA SER A 234 -13.96 -13.23 -0.75
C SER A 234 -14.93 -12.33 -1.54
N ASN A 235 -15.60 -11.42 -0.85
CA ASN A 235 -16.47 -10.39 -1.42
C ASN A 235 -15.68 -9.38 -2.28
N VAL A 236 -14.55 -8.88 -1.78
CA VAL A 236 -13.67 -7.92 -2.49
C VAL A 236 -13.09 -8.54 -3.76
N ARG A 237 -12.62 -9.80 -3.69
CA ARG A 237 -12.12 -10.54 -4.86
C ARG A 237 -13.20 -10.69 -5.92
N ASN A 238 -14.42 -11.05 -5.54
CA ASN A 238 -15.53 -11.13 -6.48
C ASN A 238 -15.86 -9.75 -7.06
N ALA A 239 -15.82 -8.69 -6.25
CA ALA A 239 -16.04 -7.33 -6.73
C ALA A 239 -15.01 -6.91 -7.78
N ARG A 240 -13.70 -7.14 -7.52
CA ARG A 240 -12.64 -6.85 -8.49
C ARG A 240 -12.80 -7.61 -9.80
N LYS A 241 -13.25 -8.88 -9.76
CA LYS A 241 -13.56 -9.66 -10.98
C LYS A 241 -14.70 -9.03 -11.79
N ILE A 242 -15.79 -8.62 -11.14
CA ILE A 242 -16.90 -7.93 -11.80
C ILE A 242 -16.43 -6.61 -12.43
N ILE A 243 -15.54 -5.88 -11.75
CA ILE A 243 -14.94 -4.66 -12.29
C ILE A 243 -14.08 -4.94 -13.53
N GLU A 244 -13.26 -5.99 -13.51
CA GLU A 244 -12.44 -6.40 -14.67
C GLU A 244 -13.30 -6.76 -15.89
N GLU A 245 -14.42 -7.46 -15.67
CA GLU A 245 -15.38 -7.79 -16.73
C GLU A 245 -16.08 -6.53 -17.29
N LYS A 246 -16.43 -5.58 -16.41
CA LYS A 246 -17.11 -4.33 -16.79
C LYS A 246 -16.17 -3.35 -17.48
N TYR A 247 -14.91 -3.29 -17.08
CA TYR A 247 -13.90 -2.37 -17.61
C TYR A 247 -12.64 -3.16 -18.01
N PRO A 248 -12.61 -3.79 -19.20
CA PRO A 248 -11.52 -4.67 -19.61
C PRO A 248 -10.13 -4.03 -19.62
N ASN A 249 -10.05 -2.70 -19.77
CA ASN A 249 -8.81 -1.93 -19.75
C ASN A 249 -8.25 -1.65 -18.34
N ILE A 250 -8.94 -2.10 -17.28
CA ILE A 250 -8.53 -1.92 -15.90
C ILE A 250 -8.08 -3.28 -15.37
N GLU A 251 -6.81 -3.37 -14.99
CA GLU A 251 -6.22 -4.58 -14.44
C GLU A 251 -6.72 -4.85 -13.02
N ASN A 252 -7.07 -6.11 -12.78
CA ASN A 252 -7.45 -6.61 -11.48
C ASN A 252 -6.19 -7.02 -10.71
N VAL A 253 -5.81 -6.21 -9.72
CA VAL A 253 -4.58 -6.44 -8.96
C VAL A 253 -4.92 -6.71 -7.51
N ARG A 254 -4.37 -7.81 -6.98
CA ARG A 254 -4.43 -8.11 -5.55
C ARG A 254 -3.27 -7.43 -4.83
N CYS A 255 -3.52 -6.95 -3.62
CA CYS A 255 -2.50 -6.36 -2.76
C CYS A 255 -1.34 -7.34 -2.51
N ILE A 256 -0.17 -7.02 -3.06
CA ILE A 256 1.04 -7.86 -2.99
C ILE A 256 1.63 -7.92 -1.58
N ALA A 257 1.49 -6.87 -0.78
CA ALA A 257 1.98 -6.84 0.60
C ALA A 257 1.21 -7.84 1.46
N HIS A 258 -0.12 -7.86 1.28
CA HIS A 258 -0.98 -8.86 1.91
C HIS A 258 -0.65 -10.28 1.43
N ALA A 259 -0.27 -10.46 0.16
CA ALA A 259 0.15 -11.75 -0.40
C ALA A 259 1.35 -12.35 0.34
N ILE A 260 2.44 -11.58 0.50
CA ILE A 260 3.63 -12.05 1.23
C ILE A 260 3.33 -12.27 2.72
N ASN A 261 2.47 -11.43 3.32
CA ASN A 261 2.07 -11.65 4.70
C ASN A 261 1.31 -12.97 4.89
N LEU A 262 0.46 -13.37 3.93
CA LEU A 262 -0.24 -14.67 3.97
C LEU A 262 0.73 -15.85 3.88
N ILE A 263 1.77 -15.76 3.04
CA ILE A 263 2.85 -16.77 2.99
C ILE A 263 3.48 -16.91 4.38
N THR A 264 3.82 -15.79 5.02
CA THR A 264 4.38 -15.77 6.38
C THR A 264 3.44 -16.45 7.37
N CYS A 265 2.16 -16.09 7.36
CA CYS A 265 1.15 -16.66 8.26
C CYS A 265 1.00 -18.17 8.07
N ASP A 266 1.04 -18.67 6.84
CA ASP A 266 0.89 -20.09 6.56
C ASP A 266 2.12 -20.90 6.92
N ILE A 267 3.33 -20.38 6.65
CA ILE A 267 4.58 -21.01 7.12
C ILE A 267 4.53 -21.19 8.65
N LEU A 268 4.00 -20.20 9.36
CA LEU A 268 3.88 -20.23 10.82
C LEU A 268 2.79 -21.16 11.36
N LYS A 269 1.91 -21.72 10.51
CA LYS A 269 0.91 -22.72 10.94
C LYS A 269 1.52 -24.07 11.27
N GLU A 270 2.71 -24.38 10.74
CA GLU A 270 3.39 -25.62 11.08
C GLU A 270 3.80 -25.62 12.55
N SER A 271 3.74 -26.80 13.16
CA SER A 271 3.95 -27.01 14.59
C SER A 271 5.30 -26.47 15.09
N PHE A 272 6.35 -26.46 14.29
CA PHE A 272 7.65 -25.89 14.64
C PHE A 272 7.54 -24.39 14.86
N GLY A 273 7.02 -23.65 13.87
CA GLY A 273 6.87 -22.20 13.92
C GLY A 273 5.92 -21.76 15.03
N ASP A 274 4.72 -22.35 15.09
CA ASP A 274 3.69 -22.02 16.10
C ASP A 274 4.20 -22.25 17.53
N ARG A 275 4.85 -23.40 17.81
CA ARG A 275 5.38 -23.70 19.14
C ARG A 275 6.49 -22.74 19.55
N LEU A 276 7.36 -22.33 18.64
CA LEU A 276 8.42 -21.37 18.93
C LEU A 276 7.85 -19.98 19.23
N LEU A 277 6.90 -19.49 18.44
CA LEU A 277 6.28 -18.18 18.68
C LEU A 277 5.50 -18.13 19.99
N ARG A 278 4.82 -19.22 20.39
CA ARG A 278 4.18 -19.30 21.73
C ARG A 278 5.18 -19.18 22.87
N LYS A 279 6.38 -19.77 22.71
CA LYS A 279 7.47 -19.64 23.69
C LYS A 279 8.01 -18.22 23.72
N VAL A 280 8.23 -17.61 22.56
CA VAL A 280 8.63 -16.19 22.43
C VAL A 280 7.63 -15.28 23.14
N ASN A 281 6.33 -15.42 22.88
CA ASN A 281 5.30 -14.64 23.56
C ASN A 281 5.21 -14.93 25.07
N THR A 282 5.43 -16.19 25.48
CA THR A 282 5.52 -16.52 26.92
C THR A 282 6.63 -15.73 27.61
N LEU A 283 7.80 -15.61 26.99
CA LEU A 283 8.91 -14.79 27.51
C LEU A 283 8.54 -13.31 27.51
N GLY A 284 8.10 -12.79 26.36
CA GLY A 284 7.76 -11.37 26.21
C GLY A 284 6.70 -10.91 27.21
N SER A 285 5.60 -11.66 27.35
CA SER A 285 4.52 -11.31 28.29
C SER A 285 4.98 -11.37 29.74
N PHE A 286 5.84 -12.34 30.10
CA PHE A 286 6.35 -12.43 31.45
C PHE A 286 7.21 -11.23 31.84
N PHE A 287 8.17 -10.85 30.99
CA PHE A 287 9.06 -9.72 31.27
C PHE A 287 8.37 -8.37 31.14
N LYS A 288 7.29 -8.27 30.33
CA LYS A 288 6.42 -7.08 30.28
C LYS A 288 5.63 -6.91 31.59
N ASN A 289 5.05 -8.00 32.11
CA ASN A 289 4.11 -7.93 33.24
C ASN A 289 4.80 -8.02 34.61
N SER A 290 6.01 -8.59 34.70
CA SER A 290 6.77 -8.67 35.96
C SER A 290 7.67 -7.44 36.11
N HIS A 291 7.29 -6.48 36.94
CA HIS A 291 8.07 -5.26 37.17
C HIS A 291 9.53 -5.55 37.59
N GLN A 292 9.75 -6.51 38.51
CA GLN A 292 11.08 -6.84 38.99
C GLN A 292 11.93 -7.53 37.90
N ALA A 293 11.37 -8.52 37.20
CA ALA A 293 12.10 -9.23 36.15
C ALA A 293 12.35 -8.32 34.93
N GLY A 294 11.38 -7.49 34.55
CA GLY A 294 11.50 -6.52 33.47
C GLY A 294 12.53 -5.42 33.75
N ALA A 295 12.59 -4.93 34.99
CA ALA A 295 13.63 -3.98 35.41
C ALA A 295 15.03 -4.63 35.35
N ARG A 296 15.16 -5.88 35.83
CA ARG A 296 16.43 -6.61 35.79
C ARG A 296 16.88 -6.90 34.35
N LEU A 297 15.97 -7.30 33.47
CA LEU A 297 16.23 -7.47 32.03
C LEU A 297 16.75 -6.16 31.42
N THR A 298 16.08 -5.04 31.67
CA THR A 298 16.49 -3.73 31.16
C THR A 298 17.87 -3.30 31.66
N GLN A 299 18.18 -3.60 32.93
CA GLN A 299 19.50 -3.34 33.50
C GLN A 299 20.59 -4.18 32.80
N LEU A 300 20.38 -5.49 32.66
CA LEU A 300 21.35 -6.38 32.03
C LEU A 300 21.56 -6.07 30.54
N ILE A 301 20.52 -5.63 29.82
CA ILE A 301 20.66 -5.13 28.44
C ILE A 301 21.66 -3.97 28.38
N LYS A 302 21.60 -3.04 29.34
CA LYS A 302 22.53 -1.90 29.42
C LYS A 302 23.93 -2.34 29.82
N GLU A 303 24.06 -3.22 30.82
CA GLU A 303 25.35 -3.75 31.29
C GLU A 303 26.10 -4.52 30.20
N ASN A 304 25.37 -5.31 29.39
CA ASN A 304 25.93 -6.05 28.26
C ASN A 304 26.03 -5.21 26.97
N SER A 305 25.72 -3.91 27.01
CA SER A 305 25.77 -3.00 25.86
C SER A 305 24.97 -3.50 24.63
N ILE A 306 23.84 -4.15 24.85
CA ILE A 306 23.01 -4.71 23.77
C ILE A 306 22.14 -3.60 23.17
N HIS A 307 22.39 -3.27 21.91
CA HIS A 307 21.58 -2.32 21.15
C HIS A 307 20.28 -2.97 20.62
N GLY A 308 19.26 -2.16 20.27
CA GLY A 308 18.00 -2.66 19.67
C GLY A 308 16.80 -2.79 20.62
N GLY A 309 16.93 -2.41 21.89
CA GLY A 309 15.81 -2.34 22.85
C GLY A 309 15.45 -3.66 23.54
N GLY A 310 14.28 -3.70 24.17
CA GLY A 310 13.78 -4.86 24.92
C GLY A 310 13.14 -5.95 24.05
N MET A 311 12.40 -6.86 24.69
CA MET A 311 11.63 -7.91 24.01
C MET A 311 10.46 -7.32 23.23
N LYS A 312 10.12 -7.98 22.12
CA LYS A 312 8.93 -7.67 21.32
C LYS A 312 7.96 -8.84 21.35
N LEU A 313 6.67 -8.54 21.35
CA LEU A 313 5.60 -9.53 21.27
C LEU A 313 5.20 -9.78 19.81
N TYR A 314 4.95 -11.03 19.48
CA TYR A 314 4.32 -11.42 18.23
C TYR A 314 2.82 -11.14 18.29
N CYS A 315 2.33 -10.44 17.27
CA CYS A 315 0.92 -10.18 17.05
C CYS A 315 0.56 -10.57 15.61
N LYS A 316 -0.35 -11.53 15.45
CA LYS A 316 -0.70 -12.08 14.12
C LYS A 316 -1.22 -11.03 13.14
N THR A 317 -1.90 -9.99 13.63
CA THR A 317 -2.44 -8.90 12.81
C THR A 317 -1.39 -7.89 12.37
N ARG A 318 -0.15 -7.95 12.91
CA ARG A 318 0.95 -7.05 12.56
C ARG A 318 2.07 -7.83 11.86
N TRP A 319 2.17 -7.65 10.54
CA TRP A 319 2.87 -8.52 9.59
C TRP A 319 4.35 -8.77 9.94
N THR A 320 5.08 -7.77 10.45
CA THR A 320 6.52 -7.89 10.75
C THR A 320 6.83 -8.46 12.14
N THR A 321 5.84 -8.57 13.03
CA THR A 321 6.10 -8.83 14.45
C THR A 321 6.61 -10.23 14.73
N ALA A 322 6.34 -11.21 13.84
CA ALA A 322 6.88 -12.56 13.97
C ALA A 322 8.42 -12.54 13.95
N SER A 323 9.01 -12.00 12.88
CA SER A 323 10.47 -11.82 12.78
C SER A 323 10.99 -10.93 13.90
N GLU A 324 10.35 -9.79 14.16
CA GLU A 324 10.85 -8.85 15.18
C GLU A 324 10.86 -9.45 16.59
N SER A 325 9.87 -10.27 16.94
CA SER A 325 9.81 -10.96 18.22
C SER A 325 10.90 -12.02 18.34
N VAL A 326 11.08 -12.85 17.31
CA VAL A 326 12.14 -13.88 17.24
C VAL A 326 13.53 -13.22 17.34
N ASP A 327 13.80 -12.20 16.53
CA ASP A 327 15.08 -11.48 16.52
C ASP A 327 15.34 -10.81 17.88
N SER A 328 14.29 -10.30 18.55
CA SER A 328 14.44 -9.72 19.88
C SER A 328 14.87 -10.76 20.93
N ILE A 329 14.40 -12.01 20.83
CA ILE A 329 14.77 -13.08 21.76
C ILE A 329 16.18 -13.60 21.46
N ILE A 330 16.53 -13.83 20.20
CA ILE A 330 17.89 -14.25 19.80
C ILE A 330 18.92 -13.23 20.30
N ARG A 331 18.66 -11.94 20.07
CA ARG A 331 19.54 -10.86 20.51
C ARG A 331 19.69 -10.78 22.04
N LEU A 332 18.67 -11.22 22.79
CA LEU A 332 18.66 -11.19 24.25
C LEU A 332 19.08 -12.53 24.88
N GLU A 333 19.51 -13.51 24.09
CA GLU A 333 19.96 -14.83 24.55
C GLU A 333 21.01 -14.76 25.67
N PRO A 334 22.12 -13.99 25.56
CA PRO A 334 23.12 -13.93 26.63
C PRO A 334 22.53 -13.39 27.94
N VAL A 335 21.62 -12.43 27.85
CA VAL A 335 20.96 -11.84 29.03
C VAL A 335 19.96 -12.83 29.63
N LEU A 336 19.22 -13.57 28.80
CA LEU A 336 18.27 -14.58 29.26
C LEU A 336 18.97 -15.72 30.00
N GLU A 337 20.10 -16.19 29.48
CA GLU A 337 20.94 -17.19 30.14
C GLU A 337 21.54 -16.67 31.46
N GLN A 338 21.97 -15.40 31.49
CA GLN A 338 22.48 -14.76 32.69
C GLN A 338 21.39 -14.64 33.77
N ILE A 339 20.16 -14.27 33.41
CA ILE A 339 19.03 -14.22 34.37
C ILE A 339 18.69 -15.62 34.85
N ALA A 340 18.64 -16.61 33.95
CA ALA A 340 18.34 -17.99 34.31
C ALA A 340 19.37 -18.58 35.28
N THR A 341 20.64 -18.17 35.17
CA THR A 341 21.73 -18.67 36.01
C THR A 341 21.84 -17.89 37.33
N ASN A 342 21.89 -16.55 37.26
CA ASN A 342 22.24 -15.70 38.41
C ASN A 342 21.03 -15.14 39.15
N ASN A 343 19.87 -15.11 38.52
CA ASN A 343 18.65 -14.49 39.04
C ASN A 343 17.43 -15.41 38.85
N SER A 344 17.64 -16.72 38.97
CA SER A 344 16.60 -17.73 38.73
C SER A 344 15.37 -17.56 39.63
N ASN A 345 15.53 -16.94 40.81
CA ASN A 345 14.44 -16.61 41.74
C ASN A 345 13.46 -15.57 41.16
N LEU A 346 13.87 -14.79 40.16
CA LEU A 346 13.01 -13.82 39.47
C LEU A 346 12.15 -14.46 38.37
N LEU A 347 12.39 -15.74 38.04
CA LEU A 347 11.70 -16.46 36.97
C LEU A 347 10.71 -17.49 37.53
N ASN A 348 9.55 -17.62 36.90
CA ASN A 348 8.66 -18.75 37.14
C ASN A 348 9.15 -20.02 36.41
N ASP A 349 8.65 -21.19 36.81
CA ASP A 349 9.10 -22.46 36.25
C ASP A 349 8.82 -22.60 34.75
N LYS A 350 7.75 -21.98 34.24
CA LYS A 350 7.41 -21.99 32.82
C LYS A 350 8.50 -21.27 32.00
N VAL A 351 8.93 -20.10 32.44
CA VAL A 351 9.96 -19.28 31.78
C VAL A 351 11.33 -19.95 31.85
N LYS A 352 11.70 -20.51 33.02
CA LYS A 352 12.94 -21.29 33.17
C LYS A 352 13.01 -22.44 32.16
N ARG A 353 11.93 -23.23 32.08
CA ARG A 353 11.84 -24.36 31.13
C ARG A 353 11.99 -23.92 29.68
N VAL A 354 11.45 -22.76 29.30
CA VAL A 354 11.61 -22.23 27.94
C VAL A 354 13.08 -21.91 27.64
N ILE A 355 13.74 -21.11 28.51
CA ILE A 355 15.14 -20.71 28.32
C ILE A 355 16.07 -21.93 28.28
N GLN A 356 15.82 -22.93 29.13
CA GLN A 356 16.62 -24.15 29.24
C GLN A 356 16.21 -25.25 28.24
N THR A 357 15.24 -25.00 27.36
CA THR A 357 14.85 -26.01 26.37
C THR A 357 16.00 -26.24 25.39
N ARG A 358 16.41 -27.50 25.21
CA ARG A 358 17.43 -27.90 24.23
C ARG A 358 17.09 -27.35 22.84
N ASN A 359 18.09 -26.78 22.17
CA ASN A 359 18.02 -26.20 20.83
C ASN A 359 17.01 -25.04 20.68
N PHE A 360 16.48 -24.45 21.76
CA PHE A 360 15.50 -23.37 21.63
C PHE A 360 16.04 -22.18 20.82
N PHE A 361 17.22 -21.68 21.14
CA PHE A 361 17.83 -20.55 20.44
C PHE A 361 18.28 -20.92 19.02
N SER A 362 18.89 -22.10 18.81
CA SER A 362 19.23 -22.59 17.47
C SER A 362 18.00 -22.72 16.57
N ASN A 363 16.89 -23.26 17.09
CA ASN A 363 15.63 -23.34 16.37
C ASN A 363 15.05 -21.96 16.05
N LEU A 364 15.22 -20.97 16.94
CA LEU A 364 14.83 -19.58 16.67
C LEU A 364 15.68 -18.96 15.56
N ARG A 365 16.99 -19.23 15.49
CA ARG A 365 17.86 -18.75 14.40
C ARG A 365 17.41 -19.29 13.04
N ILE A 366 16.98 -20.56 12.98
CA ILE A 366 16.43 -21.18 11.76
C ILE A 366 15.11 -20.53 11.37
N LEU A 367 14.22 -20.32 12.34
CA LEU A 367 12.97 -19.59 12.08
C LEU A 367 13.25 -18.15 11.62
N SER A 368 14.22 -17.46 12.21
CA SER A 368 14.67 -16.12 11.79
C SER A 368 15.22 -16.12 10.37
N PHE A 369 15.99 -17.14 9.96
CA PHE A 369 16.50 -17.28 8.59
C PHE A 369 15.37 -17.27 7.54
N VAL A 370 14.24 -17.93 7.82
CA VAL A 370 13.05 -17.93 6.94
C VAL A 370 12.26 -16.62 7.06
N LEU A 371 12.06 -16.10 8.27
CA LEU A 371 11.23 -14.91 8.52
C LEU A 371 11.91 -13.60 8.10
N SER A 372 13.24 -13.54 8.07
CA SER A 372 14.01 -12.34 7.72
C SER A 372 13.73 -11.85 6.29
N PRO A 373 13.88 -12.66 5.22
CA PRO A 373 13.55 -12.22 3.87
C PRO A 373 12.07 -11.92 3.70
N LEU A 374 11.17 -12.66 4.36
CA LEU A 374 9.74 -12.36 4.37
C LEU A 374 9.45 -10.97 4.95
N ARG A 375 10.08 -10.63 6.08
CA ARG A 375 9.94 -9.30 6.70
C ARG A 375 10.49 -8.20 5.80
N LYS A 376 11.65 -8.41 5.17
CA LYS A 376 12.22 -7.44 4.21
C LYS A 376 11.28 -7.21 3.04
N ALA A 377 10.73 -8.29 2.47
CA ALA A 377 9.75 -8.22 1.38
C ALA A 377 8.48 -7.46 1.82
N VAL A 378 7.88 -7.79 2.97
CA VAL A 378 6.71 -7.06 3.48
C VAL A 378 6.99 -5.56 3.59
N LEU A 379 8.10 -5.18 4.24
CA LEU A 379 8.46 -3.77 4.42
C LEU A 379 8.72 -3.03 3.11
N ALA A 380 9.34 -3.71 2.13
CA ALA A 380 9.57 -3.15 0.81
C ALA A 380 8.24 -2.95 0.06
N LEU A 381 7.35 -3.94 0.12
CA LEU A 381 6.10 -3.95 -0.65
C LEU A 381 4.97 -3.12 -0.03
N GLU A 382 5.06 -2.76 1.25
CA GLU A 382 4.23 -1.74 1.88
C GLU A 382 4.62 -0.32 1.49
N SER A 383 5.82 -0.14 0.89
CA SER A 383 6.29 1.15 0.43
C SER A 383 5.36 1.73 -0.64
N ARG A 384 5.32 3.07 -0.68
CA ARG A 384 4.63 3.83 -1.73
C ARG A 384 5.31 3.67 -3.07
N SER A 385 6.63 3.44 -3.05
CA SER A 385 7.47 3.21 -4.21
C SER A 385 7.44 1.76 -4.71
N ALA A 386 6.74 0.86 -4.03
CA ALA A 386 6.72 -0.55 -4.40
C ALA A 386 6.12 -0.73 -5.79
N THR A 387 6.68 -1.66 -6.55
CA THR A 387 6.23 -1.97 -7.91
C THR A 387 5.88 -3.44 -8.09
N LEU A 388 5.25 -3.79 -9.21
CA LEU A 388 4.92 -5.19 -9.53
C LEU A 388 6.19 -6.04 -9.71
N GLU A 389 7.28 -5.41 -10.14
CA GLU A 389 8.59 -6.02 -10.33
C GLU A 389 9.25 -6.33 -8.99
N ASP A 390 9.16 -5.41 -8.02
CA ASP A 390 9.68 -5.62 -6.65
C ASP A 390 9.02 -6.84 -5.99
N TYR A 391 7.73 -7.08 -6.28
CA TYR A 391 7.02 -8.26 -5.80
C TYR A 391 7.58 -9.54 -6.41
N PHE A 392 7.70 -9.58 -7.73
CA PHE A 392 8.23 -10.76 -8.42
C PHE A 392 9.67 -11.05 -7.98
N LEU A 393 10.49 -10.00 -7.82
CA LEU A 393 11.84 -10.11 -7.26
C LEU A 393 11.83 -10.69 -5.84
N SER A 394 10.96 -10.18 -4.95
CA SER A 394 10.82 -10.69 -3.58
C SER A 394 10.46 -12.18 -3.55
N LEU A 395 9.60 -12.61 -4.48
CA LEU A 395 9.16 -14.00 -4.60
C LEU A 395 10.28 -14.94 -5.07
N ILE A 396 11.05 -14.55 -6.08
CA ILE A 396 12.19 -15.35 -6.57
C ILE A 396 13.29 -15.42 -5.51
N GLN A 397 13.58 -14.31 -4.82
CA GLN A 397 14.54 -14.26 -3.71
C GLN A 397 14.12 -15.18 -2.55
N LEU A 398 12.84 -15.14 -2.16
CA LEU A 398 12.31 -16.02 -1.12
C LEU A 398 12.42 -17.49 -1.51
N SER A 399 12.16 -17.81 -2.78
CA SER A 399 12.30 -19.18 -3.31
C SER A 399 13.75 -19.66 -3.25
N ALA A 400 14.71 -18.78 -3.59
CA ALA A 400 16.13 -19.07 -3.46
C ALA A 400 16.56 -19.28 -1.98
N VAL A 401 16.03 -18.48 -1.03
CA VAL A 401 16.28 -18.69 0.41
C VAL A 401 15.80 -20.08 0.84
N LEU A 402 14.58 -20.47 0.47
CA LEU A 402 14.01 -21.74 0.90
C LEU A 402 14.75 -22.94 0.32
N LYS A 403 15.29 -22.82 -0.91
CA LYS A 403 16.21 -23.83 -1.48
C LYS A 403 17.49 -24.02 -0.67
N LYS A 404 17.97 -22.98 0.02
CA LYS A 404 19.13 -23.09 0.92
C LYS A 404 18.80 -23.79 2.25
N LEU A 405 17.54 -24.03 2.60
CA LEU A 405 17.24 -24.74 3.86
C LEU A 405 17.85 -26.15 3.84
N PRO A 406 18.64 -26.54 4.88
CA PRO A 406 19.28 -27.85 4.94
C PRO A 406 18.26 -28.98 4.77
N ARG A 407 18.61 -29.99 3.96
CA ARG A 407 17.71 -31.14 3.69
C ARG A 407 17.43 -31.98 4.94
N SER A 408 18.41 -32.05 5.83
CA SER A 408 18.40 -32.87 7.04
C SER A 408 17.64 -32.26 8.21
N PHE A 409 17.56 -30.94 8.28
CA PHE A 409 17.00 -30.27 9.43
C PHE A 409 15.50 -30.04 9.27
N ASN A 410 14.70 -30.67 10.14
CA ASN A 410 13.24 -30.52 10.24
C ASN A 410 12.55 -30.58 8.87
N GLN A 411 12.65 -31.74 8.23
CA GLN A 411 12.12 -32.03 6.90
C GLN A 411 10.63 -31.71 6.76
N ASN A 412 9.84 -31.88 7.84
CA ASN A 412 8.44 -31.49 7.89
C ASN A 412 8.24 -29.99 7.72
N PHE A 413 9.00 -29.17 8.46
CA PHE A 413 8.94 -27.71 8.32
C PHE A 413 9.42 -27.26 6.93
N ARG A 414 10.49 -27.86 6.40
CA ARG A 414 10.98 -27.59 5.05
C ARG A 414 9.92 -27.91 3.99
N ASN A 415 9.36 -29.12 4.02
CA ASN A 415 8.30 -29.53 3.09
C ASN A 415 7.06 -28.65 3.22
N HIS A 416 6.69 -28.25 4.44
CA HIS A 416 5.61 -27.30 4.67
C HIS A 416 5.89 -25.95 4.02
N CYS A 417 7.09 -25.38 4.18
CA CYS A 417 7.49 -24.14 3.51
C CYS A 417 7.38 -24.27 1.98
N PHE A 418 7.84 -25.37 1.40
CA PHE A 418 7.76 -25.60 -0.05
C PHE A 418 6.31 -25.76 -0.53
N THR A 419 5.48 -26.47 0.25
CA THR A 419 4.05 -26.64 -0.02
C THR A 419 3.34 -25.30 -0.01
N VAL A 420 3.50 -24.51 1.07
CA VAL A 420 2.91 -23.18 1.19
C VAL A 420 3.35 -22.28 0.04
N MET A 421 4.63 -22.29 -0.31
CA MET A 421 5.11 -21.49 -1.43
C MET A 421 4.47 -21.91 -2.74
N ASN A 422 4.45 -23.20 -3.07
CA ASN A 422 3.85 -23.68 -4.32
C ASN A 422 2.34 -23.41 -4.38
N GLU A 423 1.61 -23.61 -3.28
CA GLU A 423 0.17 -23.32 -3.19
C GLU A 423 -0.12 -21.83 -3.35
N ARG A 424 0.60 -20.98 -2.61
CA ARG A 424 0.43 -19.52 -2.71
C ARG A 424 0.87 -19.04 -4.07
N PHE A 425 1.98 -19.52 -4.60
CA PHE A 425 2.40 -19.17 -5.95
C PHE A 425 1.34 -19.48 -6.99
N LYS A 426 0.70 -20.64 -6.95
CA LYS A 426 -0.42 -20.97 -7.85
C LYS A 426 -1.61 -20.00 -7.67
N GLU A 427 -1.89 -19.56 -6.45
CA GLU A 427 -2.92 -18.55 -6.18
C GLU A 427 -2.57 -17.16 -6.75
N PHE A 428 -1.28 -16.89 -6.95
CA PHE A 428 -0.71 -15.62 -7.45
C PHE A 428 -0.04 -15.77 -8.82
N ASP A 429 -0.32 -16.86 -9.54
CA ASP A 429 0.25 -17.15 -10.85
C ASP A 429 -0.41 -16.28 -11.92
N ASP A 430 -0.11 -14.99 -11.86
CA ASP A 430 -0.58 -14.00 -12.81
C ASP A 430 0.58 -13.58 -13.71
N ASP A 431 0.43 -13.82 -15.02
CA ASP A 431 1.44 -13.50 -16.02
C ASP A 431 1.81 -12.00 -16.02
N LYS A 432 0.98 -11.12 -15.45
CA LYS A 432 1.30 -9.70 -15.29
C LYS A 432 2.56 -9.46 -14.48
N TYR A 433 2.82 -10.23 -13.43
CA TYR A 433 3.99 -10.01 -12.57
C TYR A 433 5.30 -10.31 -13.30
N ILE A 434 5.36 -11.46 -13.98
CA ILE A 434 6.55 -11.84 -14.78
C ILE A 434 6.71 -10.94 -16.01
N THR A 435 5.59 -10.48 -16.60
CA THR A 435 5.60 -9.52 -17.73
C THR A 435 6.11 -8.16 -17.29
N CYS A 436 5.64 -7.63 -16.16
CA CYS A 436 6.18 -6.42 -15.54
C CYS A 436 7.67 -6.52 -15.29
N PHE A 437 8.09 -7.64 -14.68
CA PHE A 437 9.50 -7.91 -14.40
C PHE A 437 10.33 -7.89 -15.68
N PHE A 438 9.88 -8.55 -16.75
CA PHE A 438 10.52 -8.48 -18.07
C PHE A 438 10.59 -7.06 -18.64
N LEU A 439 9.51 -6.27 -18.50
CA LEU A 439 9.43 -4.90 -19.04
C LEU A 439 10.32 -3.90 -18.28
N ASP A 440 10.87 -4.27 -17.13
CA ASP A 440 11.91 -3.49 -16.48
C ASP A 440 13.25 -3.71 -17.18
N PRO A 441 13.90 -2.65 -17.71
CA PRO A 441 15.18 -2.78 -18.38
C PRO A 441 16.27 -3.44 -17.52
N ARG A 442 16.17 -3.34 -16.18
CA ARG A 442 17.11 -3.98 -15.23
C ARG A 442 17.05 -5.51 -15.25
N PHE A 443 15.92 -6.07 -15.67
CA PHE A 443 15.63 -7.52 -15.59
C PHE A 443 15.28 -8.17 -16.93
N ARG A 444 15.06 -7.37 -17.98
CA ARG A 444 14.79 -7.76 -19.38
C ARG A 444 15.00 -9.23 -19.74
N ASN A 445 16.22 -9.74 -19.66
CA ASN A 445 16.54 -11.14 -20.00
C ASN A 445 17.18 -11.93 -18.84
N ARG A 446 17.09 -11.41 -17.61
CA ARG A 446 17.75 -11.99 -16.43
C ARG A 446 16.85 -11.87 -15.20
N PRO A 447 16.52 -12.96 -14.47
CA PRO A 447 16.99 -14.35 -14.63
C PRO A 447 15.95 -15.25 -15.33
N LEU A 448 15.24 -14.71 -16.32
CA LEU A 448 14.14 -15.42 -16.99
C LEU A 448 14.66 -16.55 -17.88
N LYS A 449 14.00 -17.72 -17.81
CA LYS A 449 14.23 -18.86 -18.70
C LYS A 449 13.33 -18.76 -19.94
N ASP A 450 13.65 -19.48 -21.01
CA ASP A 450 12.89 -19.44 -22.27
C ASP A 450 11.40 -19.74 -22.08
N LYS A 451 11.04 -20.67 -21.18
CA LYS A 451 9.65 -20.99 -20.83
C LYS A 451 8.85 -19.81 -20.26
N ALA A 452 9.51 -18.76 -19.74
CA ALA A 452 8.83 -17.55 -19.29
C ALA A 452 8.36 -16.69 -20.47
N TYR A 453 9.03 -16.77 -21.62
CA TYR A 453 8.81 -15.86 -22.73
C TYR A 453 7.42 -16.01 -23.36
N SER A 454 6.93 -17.24 -23.52
CA SER A 454 5.57 -17.48 -24.03
C SER A 454 4.50 -16.84 -23.16
N ARG A 455 4.62 -16.99 -21.84
CA ARG A 455 3.74 -16.35 -20.85
C ARG A 455 3.76 -14.82 -20.96
N ILE A 456 4.95 -14.24 -21.14
CA ILE A 456 5.14 -12.80 -21.28
C ILE A 456 4.46 -12.27 -22.55
N VAL A 457 4.71 -12.90 -23.70
CA VAL A 457 4.11 -12.50 -24.98
C VAL A 457 2.59 -12.64 -24.93
N ARG A 458 2.07 -13.75 -24.37
CA ARG A 458 0.64 -13.99 -24.21
C ARG A 458 -0.03 -12.94 -23.33
N CYS A 459 0.59 -12.60 -22.21
CA CYS A 459 0.10 -11.58 -21.31
C CYS A 459 0.09 -10.20 -21.96
N ALA A 460 1.22 -9.79 -22.55
CA ALA A 460 1.35 -8.50 -23.21
C ALA A 460 0.33 -8.34 -24.35
N THR A 461 0.13 -9.37 -25.17
CA THR A 461 -0.86 -9.35 -26.26
C THR A 461 -2.30 -9.31 -25.76
N THR A 462 -2.62 -10.04 -24.68
CA THR A 462 -3.93 -9.99 -24.02
C THR A 462 -4.24 -8.60 -23.48
N ILE A 463 -3.29 -7.98 -22.78
CA ILE A 463 -3.40 -6.61 -22.28
C ILE A 463 -3.51 -5.63 -23.47
N GLY A 464 -2.70 -5.83 -24.51
CA GLY A 464 -2.79 -5.05 -25.74
C GLY A 464 -4.22 -5.07 -26.32
N LYS A 465 -4.85 -6.25 -26.41
CA LYS A 465 -6.23 -6.42 -26.87
C LYS A 465 -7.22 -5.68 -25.96
N LYS A 466 -7.09 -5.82 -24.64
CA LYS A 466 -7.88 -5.07 -23.63
C LYS A 466 -7.74 -3.55 -23.77
N LEU A 467 -6.57 -3.06 -24.19
CA LEU A 467 -6.29 -1.65 -24.47
C LEU A 467 -6.68 -1.20 -25.89
N GLY A 468 -7.39 -2.04 -26.65
CA GLY A 468 -7.88 -1.73 -27.99
C GLY A 468 -6.81 -1.80 -29.08
N SER A 469 -5.80 -2.65 -28.93
CA SER A 469 -4.89 -2.99 -30.02
C SER A 469 -5.60 -3.81 -31.10
N ASP A 470 -5.46 -3.36 -32.34
CA ASP A 470 -5.86 -4.11 -33.53
C ASP A 470 -4.73 -5.10 -33.92
N LEU A 471 -5.00 -5.95 -34.92
CA LEU A 471 -4.03 -6.96 -35.39
C LEU A 471 -2.68 -6.34 -35.79
N ARG A 472 -2.67 -5.15 -36.40
CA ARG A 472 -1.42 -4.48 -36.79
C ARG A 472 -0.61 -4.09 -35.56
N LYS A 473 -1.27 -3.54 -34.54
CA LYS A 473 -0.64 -3.21 -33.26
C LYS A 473 -0.18 -4.45 -32.51
N SER A 474 -0.94 -5.55 -32.56
CA SER A 474 -0.55 -6.83 -31.94
C SER A 474 0.64 -7.49 -32.63
N ARG A 475 0.75 -7.44 -33.97
CA ARG A 475 1.96 -7.92 -34.67
C ARG A 475 3.17 -7.05 -34.34
N ALA A 476 3.01 -5.73 -34.38
CA ALA A 476 4.07 -4.80 -33.98
C ALA A 476 4.49 -5.02 -32.52
N LEU A 477 3.56 -5.43 -31.65
CA LEU A 477 3.88 -5.78 -30.27
C LEU A 477 4.80 -7.00 -30.19
N CYS A 478 4.49 -8.10 -30.87
CA CYS A 478 5.34 -9.30 -30.84
C CYS A 478 6.74 -9.01 -31.40
N GLU A 479 6.82 -8.28 -32.52
CA GLU A 479 8.10 -7.82 -33.08
C GLU A 479 8.89 -6.98 -32.07
N GLN A 480 8.23 -6.02 -31.42
CA GLN A 480 8.87 -5.17 -30.41
C GLN A 480 9.30 -5.93 -29.17
N ILE A 481 8.56 -6.94 -28.72
CA ILE A 481 8.96 -7.78 -27.58
C ILE A 481 10.25 -8.54 -27.93
N LYS A 482 10.36 -9.03 -29.17
CA LYS A 482 11.58 -9.67 -29.67
C LYS A 482 12.75 -8.68 -29.75
N ASP A 483 12.53 -7.51 -30.32
CA ASP A 483 13.58 -6.49 -30.42
C ASP A 483 14.03 -5.98 -29.03
N TYR A 484 13.09 -5.80 -28.10
CA TYR A 484 13.39 -5.44 -26.72
C TYR A 484 14.18 -6.56 -26.02
N HIS A 485 13.76 -7.82 -26.12
CA HIS A 485 14.49 -8.97 -25.60
C HIS A 485 15.94 -9.03 -26.11
N ASP A 486 16.12 -8.80 -27.42
CA ASP A 486 17.42 -8.87 -28.10
C ASP A 486 18.28 -7.60 -27.93
N ASN A 487 17.82 -6.60 -27.16
CA ASN A 487 18.49 -5.31 -26.99
C ASN A 487 18.77 -4.61 -28.34
N LYS A 488 17.82 -4.64 -29.26
CA LYS A 488 17.92 -4.00 -30.58
C LYS A 488 17.30 -2.60 -30.58
N PRO A 489 17.76 -1.68 -31.46
CA PRO A 489 17.13 -0.38 -31.62
C PRO A 489 15.62 -0.48 -31.92
N PRO A 490 14.76 0.35 -31.30
CA PRO A 490 15.08 1.48 -30.41
C PRO A 490 15.23 1.11 -28.92
N PHE A 491 15.26 -0.18 -28.57
CA PHE A 491 15.28 -0.67 -27.19
C PHE A 491 16.68 -0.86 -26.59
N ASP A 492 17.70 -0.31 -27.25
CA ASP A 492 19.12 -0.40 -26.92
C ASP A 492 19.65 0.77 -26.05
N HIS A 493 18.74 1.54 -25.46
CA HIS A 493 19.06 2.65 -24.56
C HIS A 493 19.69 2.15 -23.25
N ASP A 494 20.60 2.95 -22.68
CA ASP A 494 21.29 2.64 -21.42
C ASP A 494 20.31 2.38 -20.26
N GLU A 495 20.47 1.22 -19.63
CA GLU A 495 19.71 0.77 -18.45
C GLU A 495 19.83 1.73 -17.28
N SER A 496 20.91 2.53 -17.19
CA SER A 496 21.08 3.53 -16.13
C SER A 496 19.94 4.54 -16.05
N CYS A 497 19.24 4.79 -17.16
CA CYS A 497 18.07 5.67 -17.23
C CYS A 497 16.82 5.10 -16.51
N SER A 498 16.84 3.81 -16.15
CA SER A 498 15.75 3.10 -15.45
C SER A 498 15.97 2.96 -13.93
N LEU A 499 17.14 3.36 -13.41
CA LEU A 499 17.53 3.09 -12.00
C LEU A 499 16.59 3.72 -10.97
N ASP A 500 16.03 4.89 -11.27
CA ASP A 500 15.10 5.59 -10.38
C ASP A 500 13.63 5.22 -10.66
N ASP A 501 13.25 5.07 -11.93
CA ASP A 501 11.89 4.72 -12.37
C ASP A 501 11.93 4.13 -13.80
N PRO A 502 11.57 2.85 -13.99
CA PRO A 502 11.50 2.22 -15.31
C PRO A 502 10.64 2.97 -16.33
N LEU A 503 9.62 3.72 -15.89
CA LEU A 503 8.78 4.54 -16.78
C LEU A 503 9.59 5.61 -17.52
N ASN A 504 10.65 6.15 -16.92
CA ASN A 504 11.51 7.15 -17.57
C ASN A 504 12.17 6.57 -18.81
N TRP A 505 12.64 5.33 -18.74
CA TRP A 505 13.25 4.63 -19.88
C TRP A 505 12.23 4.44 -21.01
N TRP A 506 11.03 3.94 -20.69
CA TRP A 506 9.97 3.74 -21.68
C TRP A 506 9.43 5.03 -22.31
N ASN A 507 9.54 6.16 -21.61
CA ASN A 507 9.17 7.47 -22.15
C ASN A 507 10.16 7.98 -23.22
N LEU A 508 11.39 7.45 -23.28
CA LEU A 508 12.40 7.81 -24.28
C LEU A 508 12.27 7.00 -25.58
N ILE A 509 11.57 5.88 -25.54
CA ILE A 509 11.47 4.97 -26.68
C ILE A 509 10.55 5.54 -27.76
N ASP A 510 11.12 5.79 -28.94
CA ASP A 510 10.38 6.12 -30.15
C ASP A 510 10.41 4.95 -31.14
N THR A 511 9.23 4.39 -31.43
CA THR A 511 9.08 3.27 -32.37
C THR A 511 8.72 3.71 -33.79
N ASN A 512 8.64 5.01 -34.07
CA ASN A 512 8.23 5.51 -35.38
C ASN A 512 9.13 4.93 -36.52
N PRO A 513 8.54 4.49 -37.65
CA PRO A 513 7.13 4.60 -38.04
C PRO A 513 6.22 3.45 -37.57
N GLN A 514 6.72 2.51 -36.77
CA GLN A 514 5.93 1.39 -36.24
C GLN A 514 4.99 1.85 -35.10
N PRO A 515 3.84 1.18 -34.91
CA PRO A 515 2.94 1.46 -33.80
C PRO A 515 3.66 1.38 -32.45
N ASN A 516 3.44 2.34 -31.55
CA ASN A 516 3.99 2.33 -30.19
C ASN A 516 3.22 1.32 -29.31
N SER A 517 3.38 0.02 -29.58
CA SER A 517 2.62 -1.05 -28.95
C SER A 517 3.24 -1.48 -27.62
N LEU A 518 4.52 -1.87 -27.62
CA LEU A 518 5.21 -2.31 -26.42
C LEU A 518 5.40 -1.18 -25.40
N PRO A 519 5.87 0.04 -25.77
CA PRO A 519 5.99 1.12 -24.78
C PRO A 519 4.64 1.59 -24.23
N ARG A 520 3.52 1.38 -24.95
CA ARG A 520 2.18 1.62 -24.40
C ARG A 520 1.83 0.61 -23.31
N ILE A 521 2.10 -0.67 -23.52
CA ILE A 521 1.85 -1.73 -22.52
C ILE A 521 2.78 -1.55 -21.31
N ALA A 522 4.06 -1.27 -21.55
CA ALA A 522 5.03 -1.01 -20.48
C ALA A 522 4.58 0.15 -19.59
N ARG A 523 4.20 1.31 -20.17
CA ARG A 523 3.71 2.45 -19.38
C ARG A 523 2.40 2.16 -18.65
N HIS A 524 1.57 1.26 -19.17
CA HIS A 524 0.32 0.88 -18.52
C HIS A 524 0.57 0.00 -17.29
N LEU A 525 1.43 -1.00 -17.43
CA LEU A 525 1.77 -1.97 -16.38
C LEU A 525 2.70 -1.41 -15.31
N LEU A 526 3.82 -0.79 -15.70
CA LEU A 526 4.82 -0.24 -14.77
C LEU A 526 4.27 0.91 -13.91
N ALA A 527 3.22 1.59 -14.38
CA ALA A 527 2.53 2.64 -13.63
C ALA A 527 1.66 2.12 -12.47
N ILE A 528 1.37 0.82 -12.42
CA ILE A 528 0.52 0.23 -11.38
C ILE A 528 1.21 0.34 -10.02
N CYS A 529 0.47 0.80 -9.02
CA CYS A 529 0.89 0.77 -7.61
C CYS A 529 0.24 -0.45 -6.93
N PRO A 530 0.99 -1.53 -6.65
CA PRO A 530 0.43 -2.88 -6.46
C PRO A 530 -0.06 -3.20 -5.04
N ASN A 531 -0.10 -2.23 -4.12
CA ASN A 531 -0.52 -2.46 -2.73
C ASN A 531 -1.66 -1.53 -2.30
N SER A 532 -2.46 -2.00 -1.35
CA SER A 532 -3.49 -1.20 -0.65
C SER A 532 -2.97 -0.63 0.67
N ALA A 533 -1.65 -0.60 0.91
CA ALA A 533 -1.10 -0.12 2.18
C ALA A 533 -1.40 1.37 2.43
N SER A 534 -1.65 2.14 1.37
CA SER A 534 -2.13 3.53 1.46
C SER A 534 -3.50 3.62 2.15
N CYS A 535 -4.37 2.62 1.93
CA CYS A 535 -5.65 2.51 2.62
C CYS A 535 -5.45 2.27 4.12
N GLU A 536 -4.57 1.35 4.49
CA GLU A 536 -4.24 1.02 5.88
C GLU A 536 -3.56 2.19 6.63
N ARG A 537 -2.67 2.92 5.96
CA ARG A 537 -2.12 4.18 6.48
C ARG A 537 -3.21 5.24 6.68
N GLY A 538 -4.19 5.26 5.78
CA GLY A 538 -5.40 6.06 5.92
C GLY A 538 -6.18 5.68 7.18
N PHE A 539 -6.48 4.40 7.39
CA PHE A 539 -7.18 3.91 8.57
C PHE A 539 -6.42 4.14 9.86
N SER A 540 -5.10 3.99 9.86
CA SER A 540 -4.26 4.33 11.01
C SER A 540 -4.38 5.82 11.38
N THR A 541 -4.42 6.69 10.37
CA THR A 541 -4.63 8.14 10.58
C THR A 541 -6.05 8.42 11.11
N LEU A 542 -7.07 7.73 10.58
CA LEU A 542 -8.44 7.86 11.06
C LEU A 542 -8.63 7.32 12.47
N GLY A 543 -8.02 6.18 12.80
CA GLY A 543 -8.00 5.57 14.13
C GLY A 543 -7.39 6.51 15.17
N TRP A 544 -6.26 7.15 14.83
CA TRP A 544 -5.64 8.18 15.69
C TRP A 544 -6.58 9.37 15.95
N LEU A 545 -7.32 9.83 14.94
CA LEU A 545 -8.31 10.91 15.11
C LEU A 545 -9.49 10.49 16.01
N PHE A 546 -9.94 9.24 15.90
CA PHE A 546 -11.11 8.73 16.62
C PHE A 546 -10.82 8.28 18.06
N ASN A 547 -9.82 7.42 18.25
CA ASN A 547 -9.56 6.77 19.53
C ASN A 547 -8.69 7.64 20.43
N ASP A 548 -7.48 7.96 19.97
CA ASP A 548 -6.43 8.54 20.81
C ASP A 548 -6.76 9.98 21.21
N GLN A 549 -7.42 10.72 20.31
CA GLN A 549 -7.88 12.08 20.55
C GLN A 549 -9.35 12.15 21.06
N ARG A 550 -10.06 11.01 21.11
CA ARG A 550 -11.49 10.90 21.50
C ARG A 550 -12.40 11.91 20.79
N LEU A 551 -12.13 12.21 19.52
CA LEU A 551 -12.90 13.19 18.76
C LEU A 551 -14.17 12.55 18.20
N ASN A 552 -15.33 13.10 18.53
CA ASN A 552 -16.60 12.69 17.94
C ASN A 552 -16.86 13.45 16.63
N LEU A 553 -16.09 13.11 15.58
CA LEU A 553 -16.19 13.71 14.25
C LEU A 553 -17.18 12.94 13.38
N ASN A 554 -17.94 13.67 12.55
CA ASN A 554 -18.76 13.03 11.53
C ASN A 554 -17.91 12.58 10.32
N ILE A 555 -18.44 11.67 9.51
CA ILE A 555 -17.71 11.07 8.38
C ILE A 555 -17.20 12.10 7.37
N ASN A 556 -17.96 13.16 7.11
CA ASN A 556 -17.54 14.22 6.18
C ASN A 556 -16.32 14.98 6.71
N GLN A 557 -16.31 15.30 8.00
CA GLN A 557 -15.15 15.93 8.64
C GLN A 557 -13.91 15.02 8.63
N LEU A 558 -14.10 13.73 8.84
CA LEU A 558 -13.03 12.74 8.76
C LEU A 558 -12.48 12.59 7.35
N GLU A 559 -13.36 12.60 6.35
CA GLU A 559 -12.94 12.62 4.95
C GLU A 559 -12.13 13.88 4.66
N SER A 560 -12.62 15.06 5.07
CA SER A 560 -11.91 16.33 4.90
C SER A 560 -10.52 16.29 5.52
N MET A 561 -10.41 15.85 6.78
CA MET A 561 -9.14 15.73 7.50
C MET A 561 -8.22 14.69 6.85
N GLY A 562 -8.77 13.52 6.49
CA GLY A 562 -8.03 12.45 5.81
C GLY A 562 -7.47 12.91 4.45
N LYS A 563 -8.26 13.66 3.68
CA LYS A 563 -7.86 14.25 2.39
C LYS A 563 -6.67 15.17 2.55
N MET A 564 -6.75 16.12 3.47
CA MET A 564 -5.65 17.06 3.71
C MET A 564 -4.41 16.33 4.23
N ILE A 565 -4.54 15.47 5.24
CA ILE A 565 -3.38 14.77 5.82
C ILE A 565 -2.69 13.90 4.77
N MET A 566 -3.45 13.16 3.97
CA MET A 566 -2.88 12.33 2.91
C MET A 566 -2.23 13.19 1.82
N HIS A 567 -2.89 14.26 1.36
CA HIS A 567 -2.33 15.20 0.38
C HIS A 567 -0.99 15.79 0.82
N TRP A 568 -0.92 16.33 2.05
CA TRP A 568 0.31 16.95 2.55
C TRP A 568 1.40 15.93 2.82
N LYS A 569 1.08 14.71 3.27
CA LYS A 569 2.06 13.60 3.37
C LYS A 569 2.60 13.21 1.99
N SER A 570 1.74 13.18 0.96
CA SER A 570 2.13 12.89 -0.43
C SER A 570 3.01 13.97 -1.05
N ASN A 571 2.72 15.23 -0.76
CA ASN A 571 3.35 16.37 -1.43
C ASN A 571 4.38 17.11 -0.58
N ALA A 572 4.72 16.58 0.61
CA ALA A 572 5.63 17.22 1.55
C ALA A 572 6.94 17.69 0.91
N LYS A 573 7.53 16.87 0.00
CA LYS A 573 8.77 17.21 -0.72
C LYS A 573 8.65 18.42 -1.65
N LYS A 574 7.50 18.59 -2.29
CA LYS A 574 7.25 19.66 -3.27
C LYS A 574 6.79 20.95 -2.59
N GLU A 575 5.94 20.81 -1.58
CA GLU A 575 5.23 21.92 -0.97
C GLU A 575 5.97 22.56 0.22
N LEU A 576 6.75 21.76 0.96
CA LEU A 576 7.50 22.28 2.09
C LEU A 576 8.93 22.57 1.62
N GLY A 577 9.26 23.85 1.44
CA GLY A 577 10.59 24.29 1.00
C GLY A 577 11.75 23.85 1.89
N PHE A 578 11.47 23.29 3.07
CA PHE A 578 12.45 22.71 4.01
C PHE A 578 12.54 21.19 3.97
N TYR A 579 11.67 20.53 3.21
CA TYR A 579 11.64 19.09 3.12
C TYR A 579 12.86 18.59 2.35
N GLY A 580 13.70 17.79 3.02
CA GLY A 580 14.95 17.31 2.44
C GLY A 580 16.10 18.32 2.46
N ILE A 581 16.02 19.44 3.20
CA ILE A 581 17.21 20.28 3.44
C ILE A 581 18.15 19.59 4.43
N GLU A 582 19.26 19.08 3.90
CA GLU A 582 20.33 18.38 4.61
C GLU A 582 21.26 19.35 5.36
N LYS A 583 21.58 19.02 6.62
CA LYS A 583 22.90 19.34 7.21
C LYS A 583 23.48 18.02 7.72
N ASN A 584 24.41 17.45 6.94
CA ASN A 584 25.27 16.29 7.22
C ASN A 584 24.77 14.90 6.74
N ASN A 585 24.97 14.62 5.44
CA ASN A 585 25.24 13.32 4.81
C ASN A 585 24.65 12.05 5.45
N THR A 586 23.34 11.99 5.68
CA THR A 586 22.62 10.71 5.80
C THR A 586 21.15 10.94 5.47
N ARG A 587 20.72 10.45 4.30
CA ARG A 587 19.33 10.46 3.85
C ARG A 587 18.48 9.72 4.89
N ILE A 588 17.59 10.41 5.59
CA ILE A 588 16.53 9.75 6.34
C ILE A 588 15.61 9.14 5.27
N SER A 589 15.56 7.81 5.18
CA SER A 589 14.68 7.14 4.22
C SER A 589 13.22 7.47 4.53
N GLU A 590 12.36 7.41 3.51
CA GLU A 590 10.92 7.54 3.68
C GLU A 590 10.39 6.53 4.72
N THR A 591 10.98 5.34 4.78
CA THR A 591 10.73 4.31 5.79
C THR A 591 11.06 4.79 7.22
N GLU A 592 12.20 5.45 7.43
CA GLU A 592 12.59 5.99 8.74
C GLU A 592 11.71 7.18 9.14
N MET A 593 11.25 7.97 8.18
CA MET A 593 10.29 9.06 8.44
C MET A 593 8.91 8.52 8.79
N ASN A 594 8.40 7.53 8.04
CA ASN A 594 7.16 6.84 8.34
C ASN A 594 7.24 6.12 9.69
N LEU A 595 8.39 5.53 10.04
CA LEU A 595 8.61 4.93 11.35
C LEU A 595 8.61 5.96 12.47
N ARG A 596 9.19 7.14 12.25
CA ARG A 596 9.17 8.25 13.22
C ARG A 596 7.79 8.89 13.36
N ILE A 597 7.04 9.01 12.27
CA ILE A 597 5.65 9.47 12.27
C ILE A 597 4.78 8.43 12.98
N ALA A 598 4.91 7.14 12.66
CA ALA A 598 4.22 6.06 13.33
C ALA A 598 4.57 6.01 14.82
N LYS A 599 5.84 6.21 15.20
CA LYS A 599 6.26 6.33 16.62
C LYS A 599 5.75 7.60 17.30
N ALA A 600 5.65 8.71 16.59
CA ALA A 600 5.11 9.97 17.13
C ALA A 600 3.58 9.93 17.25
N LEU A 601 2.90 9.13 16.41
CA LEU A 601 1.47 8.84 16.49
C LEU A 601 1.17 7.72 17.49
N ALA A 602 2.12 6.83 17.76
CA ALA A 602 2.03 5.77 18.74
C ALA A 602 2.74 6.17 20.05
N GLU A 603 2.09 6.97 20.89
CA GLU A 603 2.43 7.02 22.31
C GLU A 603 1.48 6.13 23.11
N THR A 604 2.06 5.06 23.68
CA THR A 604 1.52 4.17 24.71
C THR A 604 0.04 3.85 24.63
N ASN A 605 -0.31 2.88 23.76
CA ASN A 605 -1.41 1.97 24.10
C ASN A 605 -0.96 1.14 25.30
N ASP A 606 -1.21 1.66 26.49
CA ASP A 606 -1.28 0.86 27.73
C ASP A 606 -2.56 0.00 27.76
N ASP A 607 -3.49 0.15 26.80
CA ASP A 607 -4.77 -0.57 26.77
C ASP A 607 -5.12 -1.16 25.38
N ASP A 608 -4.22 -1.95 24.77
CA ASP A 608 -4.66 -3.02 23.85
C ASP A 608 -4.78 -4.33 24.65
N ASP A 609 -5.63 -4.30 25.68
CA ASP A 609 -6.13 -5.49 26.38
C ASP A 609 -7.17 -6.18 25.49
N GLU A 610 -6.69 -6.89 24.47
CA GLU A 610 -7.27 -8.13 23.93
C GLU A 610 -6.32 -8.67 22.85
N CYS A 611 -5.18 -9.22 23.28
CA CYS A 611 -4.65 -10.35 22.53
C CYS A 611 -5.64 -11.49 22.75
N ASP A 612 -6.39 -11.87 21.72
CA ASP A 612 -7.08 -13.16 21.68
C ASP A 612 -6.08 -14.25 22.06
N VAL A 613 -6.12 -14.63 23.33
CA VAL A 613 -5.58 -15.89 23.81
C VAL A 613 -6.37 -16.91 23.05
N LEU A 614 -5.69 -17.68 22.19
CA LEU A 614 -6.23 -18.81 21.46
C LEU A 614 -7.19 -19.62 22.34
N LEU A 615 -8.48 -19.33 22.22
CA LEU A 615 -9.53 -20.19 22.71
C LEU A 615 -9.69 -21.28 21.67
N ASN A 616 -9.61 -22.52 22.16
CA ASN A 616 -9.79 -23.73 21.39
C ASN A 616 -11.11 -23.68 20.61
N GLU A 617 -11.07 -23.36 19.33
CA GLU A 617 -12.09 -23.79 18.40
C GLU A 617 -11.73 -25.19 17.92
N SER A 618 -12.55 -26.14 18.35
CA SER A 618 -12.53 -27.53 17.91
C SER A 618 -12.64 -27.60 16.38
N LEU A 619 -11.59 -28.11 15.74
CA LEU A 619 -11.63 -28.50 14.33
C LEU A 619 -12.69 -29.60 14.10
N PRO A 620 -13.48 -29.54 13.01
CA PRO A 620 -14.28 -30.69 12.58
C PRO A 620 -13.38 -31.79 11.99
N ASN A 621 -13.53 -33.00 12.53
CA ASN A 621 -13.18 -34.33 12.00
C ASN A 621 -12.01 -34.42 11.01
N GLN A 622 -10.83 -34.72 11.57
CA GLN A 622 -9.71 -35.32 10.83
C GLN A 622 -10.11 -36.70 10.29
N ILE A 623 -9.96 -36.89 8.98
CA ILE A 623 -9.78 -38.23 8.42
C ILE A 623 -8.41 -38.72 8.91
N THR A 624 -8.40 -39.78 9.69
CA THR A 624 -7.18 -40.44 10.17
C THR A 624 -6.66 -41.34 9.05
N ILE A 625 -5.57 -40.92 8.39
CA ILE A 625 -4.78 -41.81 7.52
C ILE A 625 -3.59 -42.32 8.35
N PRO A 626 -3.26 -43.62 8.34
CA PRO A 626 -2.13 -44.17 9.10
C PRO A 626 -0.78 -43.58 8.64
N PRO A 627 0.23 -43.53 9.53
CA PRO A 627 1.56 -43.04 9.17
C PRO A 627 2.34 -44.14 8.47
N ASP A 628 2.32 -44.16 7.14
CA ASP A 628 3.44 -44.72 6.39
C ASP A 628 4.54 -43.65 6.42
N ASN A 629 5.67 -43.99 7.04
CA ASN A 629 6.86 -43.14 7.22
C ASN A 629 7.61 -42.89 5.89
N CYS A 630 6.91 -42.49 4.84
CA CYS A 630 7.50 -41.91 3.64
C CYS A 630 7.36 -40.40 3.72
N ILE A 631 8.42 -39.71 4.15
CA ILE A 631 8.51 -38.25 3.99
C ILE A 631 8.92 -37.99 2.54
N VAL A 632 7.94 -37.71 1.66
CA VAL A 632 8.22 -37.29 0.29
C VAL A 632 8.92 -35.94 0.34
N LEU A 633 10.16 -35.87 -0.18
CA LEU A 633 10.88 -34.62 -0.32
C LEU A 633 10.25 -33.80 -1.45
N ILE A 634 9.78 -32.60 -1.13
CA ILE A 634 9.43 -31.64 -2.18
C ILE A 634 10.73 -30.98 -2.60
N GLU A 635 11.20 -31.35 -3.80
CA GLU A 635 12.46 -30.84 -4.35
C GLU A 635 12.25 -29.59 -5.22
N HIS A 636 11.08 -29.46 -5.84
CA HIS A 636 10.82 -28.42 -6.83
C HIS A 636 9.91 -27.31 -6.31
N ILE A 637 10.38 -26.07 -6.44
CA ILE A 637 9.56 -24.86 -6.35
C ILE A 637 9.13 -24.52 -7.77
N TRP A 638 7.82 -24.37 -8.01
CA TRP A 638 7.26 -24.24 -9.35
C TRP A 638 7.85 -23.06 -10.17
N ILE A 639 8.20 -21.95 -9.52
CA ILE A 639 8.81 -20.77 -10.17
C ILE A 639 10.17 -21.06 -10.82
N ASP A 640 10.87 -22.10 -10.36
CA ASP A 640 12.16 -22.54 -10.90
C ASP A 640 12.06 -23.02 -12.35
N LYS A 641 10.86 -23.35 -12.83
CA LYS A 641 10.63 -23.66 -14.25
C LYS A 641 10.78 -22.44 -15.16
N PHE A 642 10.59 -21.24 -14.62
CA PHE A 642 10.55 -19.99 -15.39
C PHE A 642 11.72 -19.04 -15.06
N VAL A 643 12.38 -19.23 -13.92
CA VAL A 643 13.44 -18.34 -13.42
C VAL A 643 14.65 -19.15 -12.97
N ASP A 644 15.86 -18.70 -13.31
CA ASP A 644 17.09 -19.20 -12.72
C ASP A 644 17.30 -18.61 -11.31
N LEU A 645 16.94 -19.39 -10.28
CA LEU A 645 17.09 -19.01 -8.89
C LEU A 645 18.55 -18.93 -8.41
N SER A 646 19.52 -19.38 -9.22
CA SER A 646 20.95 -19.34 -8.91
C SER A 646 21.63 -18.07 -9.45
N HIS A 647 20.92 -17.29 -10.25
CA HIS A 647 21.45 -16.10 -10.87
C HIS A 647 21.84 -15.03 -9.83
N LYS A 648 22.94 -14.32 -10.08
CA LYS A 648 23.52 -13.34 -9.13
C LYS A 648 22.49 -12.35 -8.57
N LEU A 649 21.63 -11.78 -9.43
CA LEU A 649 20.57 -10.83 -9.02
C LEU A 649 19.57 -11.40 -7.99
N VAL A 650 19.39 -12.72 -7.97
CA VAL A 650 18.48 -13.39 -7.02
C VAL A 650 19.18 -13.66 -5.70
N ILE A 651 20.47 -14.04 -5.73
CA ILE A 651 21.19 -14.50 -4.55
C ILE A 651 22.03 -13.42 -3.83
N GLU A 652 22.26 -12.26 -4.44
CA GLU A 652 23.13 -11.18 -3.90
C GLU A 652 22.63 -10.64 -2.54
N GLU A 653 21.33 -10.71 -2.26
CA GLU A 653 20.72 -10.28 -0.98
C GLU A 653 20.34 -11.44 -0.04
N VAL A 654 20.61 -12.69 -0.44
CA VAL A 654 20.25 -13.90 0.31
C VAL A 654 21.36 -14.25 1.31
N GLY A 655 21.08 -14.07 2.60
CA GLY A 655 22.02 -14.39 3.68
C GLY A 655 22.49 -15.86 3.69
N GLU A 656 23.61 -16.11 4.34
CA GLU A 656 24.13 -17.47 4.56
C GLU A 656 23.42 -18.15 5.73
N ILE A 657 23.38 -19.48 5.68
CA ILE A 657 22.87 -20.30 6.78
C ILE A 657 23.85 -20.14 7.94
N PRO A 658 23.38 -19.94 9.19
CA PRO A 658 24.27 -19.93 10.35
C PRO A 658 25.15 -21.20 10.42
N ASP A 659 26.46 -21.02 10.61
CA ASP A 659 27.46 -22.10 10.63
C ASP A 659 27.19 -23.18 11.70
N ASP A 660 26.41 -22.86 12.74
CA ASP A 660 26.06 -23.75 13.86
C ASP A 660 25.04 -24.84 13.52
N ILE A 661 24.58 -24.94 12.26
CA ILE A 661 23.52 -25.87 11.81
C ILE A 661 24.08 -27.04 10.97
N LEU A 662 25.33 -26.97 10.50
CA LEU A 662 25.87 -27.91 9.50
C LEU A 662 26.45 -29.23 10.05
N ASP A 663 26.48 -29.46 11.36
CA ASP A 663 27.31 -30.51 11.96
C ASP A 663 26.61 -31.87 12.20
N ASP A 664 25.39 -32.10 11.69
CA ASP A 664 24.58 -33.25 12.14
C ASP A 664 23.80 -34.00 11.04
N SER A 665 24.34 -34.11 9.82
CA SER A 665 23.68 -34.95 8.80
C SER A 665 24.55 -35.41 7.61
N GLU A 666 25.16 -36.57 7.75
CA GLU A 666 25.52 -37.41 6.61
C GLU A 666 24.62 -38.64 6.63
N GLU A 667 23.77 -38.82 5.61
CA GLU A 667 23.46 -40.14 5.04
C GLU A 667 23.16 -39.95 3.53
N GLU A 668 24.01 -40.56 2.70
CA GLU A 668 23.93 -40.65 1.23
C GLU A 668 22.82 -41.62 0.80
N TYR A 669 22.16 -41.34 -0.33
CA TYR A 669 21.48 -42.37 -1.12
C TYR A 669 21.72 -42.16 -2.63
N GLU A 670 21.96 -43.30 -3.29
CA GLU A 670 22.52 -43.50 -4.63
C GLU A 670 21.59 -43.11 -5.80
N HIS A 671 22.22 -42.75 -6.92
CA HIS A 671 21.65 -42.48 -8.24
C HIS A 671 21.20 -43.76 -8.97
N ILE A 672 20.12 -43.65 -9.77
CA ILE A 672 19.89 -44.52 -10.95
C ILE A 672 19.46 -43.64 -12.14
N ASN A 673 20.19 -43.79 -13.25
CA ASN A 673 19.98 -43.18 -14.58
C ASN A 673 19.09 -44.06 -15.46
N THR A 674 18.38 -43.48 -16.43
CA THR A 674 18.21 -43.99 -17.81
C THR A 674 17.79 -42.88 -18.79
N ASP A 675 17.97 -43.15 -20.08
CA ASP A 675 18.44 -42.28 -21.18
C ASP A 675 17.51 -42.34 -22.43
N ASP A 676 17.52 -41.23 -23.19
CA ASP A 676 17.07 -40.78 -24.54
C ASP A 676 16.24 -41.61 -25.57
N GLY A 677 15.45 -40.88 -26.40
CA GLY A 677 14.99 -41.28 -27.75
C GLY A 677 14.03 -40.29 -28.47
N ASN A 678 14.29 -39.95 -29.75
CA ASN A 678 13.94 -38.72 -30.51
C ASN A 678 12.95 -38.92 -31.72
N ASP A 679 12.37 -37.80 -32.26
CA ASP A 679 12.10 -37.41 -33.69
C ASP A 679 10.65 -37.29 -34.32
N GLU A 680 10.28 -36.02 -34.62
CA GLU A 680 9.84 -35.30 -35.87
C GLU A 680 8.44 -35.38 -36.60
N GLU A 681 7.76 -34.20 -36.59
CA GLU A 681 7.04 -33.33 -37.58
C GLU A 681 6.14 -33.77 -38.80
N GLN A 682 5.01 -33.07 -39.05
CA GLN A 682 4.80 -32.03 -40.11
C GLN A 682 3.32 -31.59 -40.41
N GLU A 683 3.18 -30.37 -40.97
CA GLU A 683 2.07 -29.39 -41.00
C GLU A 683 0.97 -29.44 -42.11
N SER A 684 -0.05 -28.55 -41.96
CA SER A 684 -0.62 -27.57 -42.94
C SER A 684 -2.17 -27.49 -42.92
N ASP A 685 -2.92 -26.44 -43.25
CA ASP A 685 -2.83 -24.96 -43.34
C ASP A 685 -4.30 -24.46 -43.60
N GLY A 686 -4.69 -23.20 -43.30
CA GLY A 686 -5.94 -22.60 -43.84
C GLY A 686 -6.81 -21.61 -43.02
N ARG A 687 -6.38 -20.33 -42.93
CA ARG A 687 -7.10 -19.02 -42.98
C ARG A 687 -8.50 -18.74 -42.31
N GLY A 688 -8.51 -17.72 -41.44
CA GLY A 688 -9.24 -16.44 -41.62
C GLY A 688 -10.50 -16.14 -40.77
N ASN A 689 -10.39 -15.34 -39.69
CA ASN A 689 -11.53 -14.62 -39.05
C ASN A 689 -11.08 -13.46 -38.12
N TYR A 690 -11.95 -12.47 -37.90
CA TYR A 690 -11.76 -11.28 -37.02
C TYR A 690 -11.95 -11.59 -35.52
N ASP A 691 -11.84 -12.86 -35.17
CA ASP A 691 -11.84 -13.44 -33.83
C ASP A 691 -10.53 -14.23 -33.72
N TYR A 692 -9.45 -13.57 -33.30
CA TYR A 692 -8.13 -14.19 -33.25
C TYR A 692 -7.85 -14.72 -31.84
N ASP A 693 -7.40 -15.96 -31.83
CA ASP A 693 -6.88 -16.68 -30.66
C ASP A 693 -5.48 -16.16 -30.35
N VAL A 694 -5.20 -15.91 -29.07
CA VAL A 694 -3.87 -15.46 -28.62
C VAL A 694 -2.85 -16.59 -28.82
N GLU A 695 -3.26 -17.84 -28.62
CA GLU A 695 -2.37 -19.00 -28.73
C GLU A 695 -1.87 -19.16 -30.18
N LYS A 696 -2.71 -18.97 -31.20
CA LYS A 696 -2.30 -19.01 -32.62
C LYS A 696 -1.34 -17.91 -33.05
N LEU A 697 -1.28 -16.79 -32.32
CA LEU A 697 -0.33 -15.71 -32.58
C LEU A 697 1.02 -16.01 -31.90
N LEU A 698 1.01 -16.81 -30.83
CA LEU A 698 2.25 -17.26 -30.18
C LEU A 698 2.98 -18.25 -31.09
N ASP A 699 2.25 -19.17 -31.73
CA ASP A 699 2.82 -20.14 -32.69
C ASP A 699 3.58 -19.48 -33.85
N GLU A 700 3.18 -18.28 -34.29
CA GLU A 700 3.87 -17.52 -35.35
C GLU A 700 5.23 -16.94 -34.91
N PHE A 701 5.47 -16.78 -33.61
CA PHE A 701 6.61 -16.04 -33.05
C PHE A 701 7.45 -16.84 -32.04
N ILE A 702 6.93 -17.98 -31.57
CA ILE A 702 7.54 -18.86 -30.60
C ILE A 702 7.72 -20.21 -31.30
N ASN A 703 8.97 -20.59 -31.58
CA ASN A 703 9.29 -21.95 -32.00
C ASN A 703 9.08 -22.86 -30.78
N GLU A 704 7.93 -23.51 -30.68
CA GLU A 704 7.69 -24.56 -29.68
C GLU A 704 8.17 -25.91 -30.21
N ASP A 705 9.47 -26.20 -30.06
CA ASP A 705 9.91 -27.60 -29.91
C ASP A 705 9.74 -27.96 -28.43
N VAL A 706 8.50 -28.29 -28.03
CA VAL A 706 8.21 -28.85 -26.71
C VAL A 706 7.34 -30.08 -26.92
N GLU A 707 7.96 -31.25 -26.85
CA GLU A 707 7.26 -32.53 -26.79
C GLU A 707 6.32 -32.57 -25.57
N ASP A 708 5.05 -32.86 -25.85
CA ASP A 708 4.05 -33.27 -24.87
C ASP A 708 4.51 -34.54 -24.16
N TYR A 709 4.67 -34.47 -22.84
CA TYR A 709 4.55 -35.64 -21.97
C TYR A 709 3.28 -35.47 -21.13
N GLU A 710 2.17 -36.00 -21.64
CA GLU A 710 1.01 -36.36 -20.83
C GLU A 710 1.26 -37.74 -20.18
N ASP A 711 0.86 -37.85 -18.90
CA ASP A 711 0.74 -39.03 -18.01
C ASP A 711 2.00 -39.67 -17.40
N GLU A 712 2.38 -39.23 -16.19
CA GLU A 712 2.15 -39.91 -14.88
C GLU A 712 2.53 -39.02 -13.67
#